data_AF-A0A7W7U925-F1
#
_entry.id   AF-A0A7W7U925-F1
#
_cell.length_a   1.000
_cell.length_b   1.000
_cell.length_c   1.000
_cell.angle_alpha   90.00
_cell.angle_beta   90.00
_cell.angle_gamma   90.00
#
_symmetry.space_group_name_H-M   'P 1'
#
loop_
_entity.id
_entity.type
_entity.pdbx_description
1 polymer ?
#
loop_
_entity_poly.entity_id
_entity_poly.type
_entity_poly.pdbx_seq_one_letter_code
_entity_poly.pdbx_strand_id
1 'polypeptide(L)'
;MPDRTVEMTDTNPDRRRKPAQLAALKDGLPAEKRALAEDLRALFGALGISVRRYAARRHLDASSVTRYLNGERVPPWEFVADLVGTVREVSAPLTPQAEAALRETHRTALKSNRRSSKVQELQDELADVDEESRRIRTRQRALEEALLDRERSLSDSLRRCENLELKLDEQQSAHRADVALWEGEYEQLQSECGDLRQEVLFLQEALAVTRAELIAAEEQCHRLEAELDALAELERPGEGASSLMAALEAADRTASVAELVAVVGDLEARTQQAMARELVSSASRSRRVEEVAALLSGLRQAGLHAHAETAVPALVMTRPVAETAALAAALHRAGFEDGVATLLRSSVELHAPCDIIGLCLGLHRDQLGELAESLLGAAFVVRTVTDVVAVVVWAAGTEVEPATLSALGLAAGHRSAQELAELTVALRNAGRDGHARSLHDAVADRGAAKDVVTTVECFTARGLTEDADRILAATQDRGVSHVLSLVRCLVQAGYGAAAAEIVDRAVERWQVDEIAGLIAALYSTDCFSQASQALMGAMRLSAESTRFLFRYLDDVYPGAEAVVEMVSASGSPERAAYLLTSLDRGGLPSLAEAVFQQTVEQRPTGYAGLFLQVLAVSDAAVMRESALYDRACADPGPEMAPLLLALAAARLFPAVDAVARGCAGSRDPGGLVLLLKRLHHLDHPSQPRAESVVVRIVETVVDGWEVDEQVNLAVALAQAGLAQDADLFTRQASGRPRFRNALRNEQNKHAQKVFSRTFWRKGAPGGE
;
A
#
# COMPACT_ATOMS: atom_id res chain seq x y z
N MET A 1 -9.14 67.99 -43.21
CA MET A 1 -8.17 68.66 -44.10
C MET A 1 -7.18 67.61 -44.60
N PRO A 2 -7.15 67.23 -45.89
CA PRO A 2 -8.14 67.38 -46.98
C PRO A 2 -8.91 66.04 -47.22
N ASP A 3 -10.15 65.99 -47.72
CA ASP A 3 -10.68 66.43 -49.04
C ASP A 3 -10.13 65.50 -50.16
N ARG A 4 -10.88 64.66 -50.89
CA ARG A 4 -11.96 64.99 -51.85
C ARG A 4 -12.63 63.71 -52.37
N THR A 5 -13.94 63.59 -52.21
CA THR A 5 -14.97 63.70 -53.26
C THR A 5 -14.79 62.78 -54.47
N VAL A 6 -15.59 61.71 -54.42
CA VAL A 6 -16.17 61.00 -55.56
C VAL A 6 -17.06 61.99 -56.33
N GLU A 7 -16.83 62.15 -57.63
CA GLU A 7 -17.77 62.79 -58.54
C GLU A 7 -18.19 61.80 -59.63
N MET A 8 -19.51 61.61 -59.67
CA MET A 8 -20.28 60.84 -60.64
C MET A 8 -20.10 61.39 -62.05
N THR A 9 -19.99 60.49 -63.04
CA THR A 9 -20.65 60.74 -64.33
C THR A 9 -21.42 59.51 -64.76
N ASP A 10 -22.71 59.73 -64.78
CA ASP A 10 -23.78 58.91 -65.31
C ASP A 10 -23.69 58.90 -66.85
N THR A 11 -23.87 57.75 -67.50
CA THR A 11 -24.42 57.68 -68.87
C THR A 11 -24.81 56.26 -69.25
N ASN A 12 -26.10 55.99 -69.02
CA ASN A 12 -27.09 55.34 -69.87
C ASN A 12 -26.81 53.94 -70.49
N PRO A 13 -27.79 53.02 -70.42
CA PRO A 13 -27.65 51.60 -70.66
C PRO A 13 -27.91 51.23 -72.13
N ASP A 14 -27.79 49.93 -72.40
CA ASP A 14 -28.23 49.25 -73.62
C ASP A 14 -27.20 49.14 -74.76
N ARG A 15 -26.27 48.20 -74.57
CA ARG A 15 -25.83 47.33 -75.65
C ARG A 15 -25.78 45.89 -75.16
N ARG A 16 -26.88 45.17 -75.35
CA ARG A 16 -26.87 43.70 -75.51
C ARG A 16 -25.84 43.33 -76.59
N ARG A 17 -24.60 43.05 -76.21
CA ARG A 17 -23.55 42.53 -77.10
C ARG A 17 -23.45 41.02 -76.91
N LYS A 18 -23.89 40.31 -77.95
CA LYS A 18 -23.75 38.86 -78.18
C LYS A 18 -22.37 38.34 -77.70
N PRO A 19 -22.30 37.15 -77.07
CA PRO A 19 -21.01 36.50 -76.82
C PRO A 19 -20.31 36.28 -78.16
N ALA A 20 -19.03 36.65 -78.23
CA ALA A 20 -18.21 36.46 -79.42
C ALA A 20 -18.13 34.95 -79.73
N GLN A 21 -18.79 34.50 -80.79
CA GLN A 21 -18.67 33.13 -81.29
C GLN A 21 -17.22 32.92 -81.73
N LEU A 22 -16.49 32.08 -80.99
CA LEU A 22 -15.18 31.60 -81.40
C LEU A 22 -15.35 30.77 -82.67
N ALA A 23 -14.49 30.98 -83.67
CA ALA A 23 -14.52 30.21 -84.92
C ALA A 23 -14.28 28.72 -84.66
N ALA A 24 -14.77 27.86 -85.56
CA ALA A 24 -14.51 26.42 -85.53
C ALA A 24 -13.00 26.13 -85.48
N LEU A 25 -12.60 25.08 -84.74
CA LEU A 25 -11.19 24.65 -84.67
C LEU A 25 -10.72 24.22 -86.06
N LYS A 26 -9.47 24.52 -86.43
CA LYS A 26 -8.91 24.18 -87.76
C LYS A 26 -8.83 22.66 -87.99
N ASP A 27 -9.07 22.20 -89.21
CA ASP A 27 -9.16 20.76 -89.57
C ASP A 27 -7.83 19.98 -89.54
N GLY A 28 -6.70 20.59 -89.17
CA GLY A 28 -5.36 19.96 -89.15
C GLY A 28 -4.67 19.85 -87.78
N LEU A 29 -5.38 20.04 -86.67
CA LEU A 29 -4.80 19.97 -85.32
C LEU A 29 -4.59 18.51 -84.85
N PRO A 30 -3.46 18.19 -84.19
CA PRO A 30 -3.27 16.91 -83.49
C PRO A 30 -4.39 16.66 -82.47
N ALA A 31 -4.81 15.40 -82.32
CA ALA A 31 -5.97 15.01 -81.52
C ALA A 31 -5.87 15.50 -80.06
N GLU A 32 -4.68 15.43 -79.48
CA GLU A 32 -4.38 15.82 -78.11
C GLU A 32 -4.49 17.34 -77.89
N LYS A 33 -4.06 18.14 -78.88
CA LYS A 33 -4.20 19.60 -78.84
C LYS A 33 -5.63 20.06 -79.07
N ARG A 34 -6.40 19.30 -79.86
CA ARG A 34 -7.83 19.56 -80.09
C ARG A 34 -8.63 19.30 -78.80
N ALA A 35 -8.40 18.16 -78.13
CA ALA A 35 -9.06 17.83 -76.86
C ALA A 35 -8.81 18.90 -75.78
N LEU A 36 -7.56 19.32 -75.58
CA LEU A 36 -7.23 20.39 -74.63
C LEU A 36 -7.89 21.72 -75.00
N ALA A 37 -7.93 22.08 -76.30
CA ALA A 37 -8.57 23.32 -76.73
C ALA A 37 -10.09 23.31 -76.52
N GLU A 38 -10.73 22.15 -76.66
CA GLU A 38 -12.16 21.96 -76.39
C GLU A 38 -12.48 22.12 -74.89
N ASP A 39 -11.69 21.49 -74.02
CA ASP A 39 -11.83 21.63 -72.56
C ASP A 39 -11.62 23.08 -72.11
N LEU A 40 -10.58 23.75 -72.63
CA LEU A 40 -10.32 25.16 -72.32
C LEU A 40 -11.42 26.09 -72.85
N ARG A 41 -12.00 25.81 -74.03
CA ARG A 41 -13.15 26.56 -74.56
C ARG A 41 -14.41 26.36 -73.71
N ALA A 42 -14.65 25.14 -73.20
CA ALA A 42 -15.76 24.86 -72.31
C ALA A 42 -15.63 25.62 -70.98
N LEU A 43 -14.43 25.57 -70.36
CA LEU A 43 -14.11 26.32 -69.14
C LEU A 43 -14.21 27.84 -69.35
N PHE A 44 -13.69 28.35 -70.47
CA PHE A 44 -13.78 29.78 -70.80
C PHE A 44 -15.21 30.22 -71.09
N GLY A 45 -16.03 29.36 -71.72
CA GLY A 45 -17.44 29.63 -72.00
C GLY A 45 -18.27 29.85 -70.74
N ALA A 46 -17.95 29.14 -69.65
CA ALA A 46 -18.62 29.30 -68.35
C ALA A 46 -18.45 30.71 -67.74
N LEU A 47 -17.39 31.44 -68.12
CA LEU A 47 -17.14 32.79 -67.60
C LEU A 47 -18.01 33.87 -68.24
N GLY A 48 -18.63 33.62 -69.40
CA GLY A 48 -19.53 34.57 -70.07
C GLY A 48 -18.89 35.91 -70.53
N ILE A 49 -17.56 36.03 -70.51
CA ILE A 49 -16.82 37.25 -70.84
C ILE A 49 -16.02 37.12 -72.16
N SER A 50 -15.82 38.22 -72.87
CA SER A 50 -15.02 38.23 -74.11
C SER A 50 -13.52 38.04 -73.83
N VAL A 51 -12.80 37.39 -74.75
CA VAL A 51 -11.34 37.15 -74.69
C VAL A 51 -10.53 38.42 -74.37
N ARG A 52 -10.83 39.55 -75.01
CA ARG A 52 -10.14 40.84 -74.74
C ARG A 52 -10.33 41.34 -73.31
N ARG A 53 -11.50 41.10 -72.72
CA ARG A 53 -11.83 41.50 -71.34
C ARG A 53 -11.14 40.59 -70.32
N TYR A 54 -11.06 39.29 -70.58
CA TYR A 54 -10.32 38.37 -69.73
C TYR A 54 -8.81 38.65 -69.77
N ALA A 55 -8.25 38.84 -70.96
CA ALA A 55 -6.84 39.18 -71.16
C ALA A 55 -6.45 40.47 -70.43
N ALA A 56 -7.28 41.52 -70.51
CA ALA A 56 -7.04 42.77 -69.77
C ALA A 56 -7.07 42.61 -68.24
N ARG A 57 -7.97 41.78 -67.70
CA ARG A 57 -8.10 41.53 -66.25
C ARG A 57 -6.93 40.74 -65.65
N ARG A 58 -6.29 39.90 -66.46
CA ARG A 58 -5.14 39.08 -66.04
C ARG A 58 -3.81 39.62 -66.59
N HIS A 59 -3.81 40.83 -67.16
CA HIS A 59 -2.64 41.47 -67.77
C HIS A 59 -1.94 40.61 -68.84
N LEU A 60 -2.71 39.84 -69.61
CA LEU A 60 -2.23 38.98 -70.70
C LEU A 60 -2.48 39.61 -72.08
N ASP A 61 -1.68 39.20 -73.06
CA ASP A 61 -1.91 39.55 -74.46
C ASP A 61 -3.11 38.77 -75.04
N ALA A 62 -4.09 39.50 -75.58
CA ALA A 62 -5.32 38.93 -76.13
C ALA A 62 -5.06 38.01 -77.34
N SER A 63 -3.98 38.24 -78.09
CA SER A 63 -3.58 37.34 -79.18
C SER A 63 -3.12 35.98 -78.64
N SER A 64 -2.32 35.99 -77.57
CA SER A 64 -1.84 34.78 -76.89
C SER A 64 -2.99 33.93 -76.32
N VAL A 65 -3.97 34.54 -75.66
CA VAL A 65 -5.17 33.83 -75.14
C VAL A 65 -5.98 33.21 -76.28
N THR A 66 -6.11 33.92 -77.40
CA THR A 66 -6.83 33.41 -78.59
C THR A 66 -6.12 32.19 -79.19
N ARG A 67 -4.78 32.19 -79.23
CA ARG A 67 -3.99 31.05 -79.75
C ARG A 67 -4.05 29.83 -78.84
N TYR A 68 -4.19 30.01 -77.53
CA TYR A 68 -4.44 28.92 -76.58
C TYR A 68 -5.82 28.29 -76.77
N LEU A 69 -6.87 29.11 -76.81
CA LEU A 69 -8.25 28.64 -77.01
C LEU A 69 -8.48 28.03 -78.39
N ASN A 70 -7.66 28.36 -79.39
CA ASN A 70 -7.71 27.76 -80.73
C ASN A 70 -6.82 26.52 -80.89
N GLY A 71 -6.09 26.11 -79.84
CA GLY A 71 -5.20 24.95 -79.89
C GLY A 71 -3.91 25.15 -80.72
N GLU A 72 -3.67 26.36 -81.23
CA GLU A 72 -2.46 26.68 -82.01
C GLU A 72 -1.19 26.70 -81.15
N ARG A 73 -1.34 26.98 -79.85
CA ARG A 73 -0.28 26.94 -78.85
C ARG A 73 -0.81 26.26 -77.59
N VAL A 74 0.00 25.43 -76.95
CA VAL A 74 -0.36 24.85 -75.64
C VAL A 74 -0.04 25.88 -74.55
N PRO A 75 -1.01 26.26 -73.68
CA PRO A 75 -0.76 27.22 -72.61
C PRO A 75 0.15 26.63 -71.52
N PRO A 76 0.92 27.46 -70.80
CA PRO A 76 1.59 27.02 -69.56
C PRO A 76 0.56 26.65 -68.50
N TRP A 77 0.94 25.80 -67.54
CA TRP A 77 0.00 25.33 -66.51
C TRP A 77 -0.53 26.48 -65.63
N GLU A 78 0.28 27.50 -65.33
CA GLU A 78 -0.14 28.69 -64.57
C GLU A 78 -1.37 29.36 -65.19
N PHE A 79 -1.40 29.51 -66.52
CA PHE A 79 -2.58 30.06 -67.21
C PHE A 79 -3.82 29.19 -67.05
N VAL A 80 -3.66 27.87 -67.08
CA VAL A 80 -4.77 26.90 -66.91
C VAL A 80 -5.26 26.92 -65.46
N ALA A 81 -4.35 26.96 -64.49
CA ALA A 81 -4.66 27.07 -63.07
C ALA A 81 -5.39 28.38 -62.73
N ASP A 82 -4.93 29.50 -63.30
CA ASP A 82 -5.59 30.80 -63.14
C ASP A 82 -6.99 30.82 -63.76
N LEU A 83 -7.15 30.20 -64.94
CA LEU A 83 -8.46 30.06 -65.59
C LEU A 83 -9.42 29.21 -64.74
N VAL A 84 -8.94 28.08 -64.19
CA VAL A 84 -9.71 27.24 -63.27
C VAL A 84 -10.07 28.01 -61.99
N GLY A 85 -9.14 28.78 -61.43
CA GLY A 85 -9.39 29.66 -60.29
C GLY A 85 -10.50 30.68 -60.58
N THR A 86 -10.44 31.36 -61.72
CA THR A 86 -11.49 32.31 -62.11
C THR A 86 -12.83 31.64 -62.38
N VAL A 87 -12.84 30.41 -62.91
CA VAL A 87 -14.08 29.65 -63.10
C VAL A 87 -14.67 29.23 -61.75
N ARG A 88 -13.85 28.84 -60.76
CA ARG A 88 -14.30 28.54 -59.39
C ARG A 88 -14.92 29.74 -58.68
N GLU A 89 -14.45 30.95 -58.97
CA GLU A 89 -15.00 32.18 -58.41
C GLU A 89 -16.39 32.54 -58.99
N VAL A 90 -16.68 32.11 -60.23
CA VAL A 90 -17.89 32.52 -60.99
C VAL A 90 -18.91 31.38 -61.13
N SER A 91 -18.50 30.12 -60.99
CA SER A 91 -19.33 28.92 -61.10
C SER A 91 -18.86 27.84 -60.12
N ALA A 92 -19.72 26.85 -59.86
CA ALA A 92 -19.46 25.80 -58.86
C ALA A 92 -18.08 25.14 -59.00
N PRO A 93 -17.41 24.76 -57.89
CA PRO A 93 -16.04 24.30 -57.91
C PRO A 93 -15.88 22.99 -58.70
N LEU A 94 -14.96 22.98 -59.66
CA LEU A 94 -14.54 21.77 -60.38
C LEU A 94 -14.11 20.69 -59.38
N THR A 95 -14.72 19.50 -59.48
CA THR A 95 -14.34 18.32 -58.69
C THR A 95 -12.85 17.99 -58.88
N PRO A 96 -12.13 17.51 -57.85
CA PRO A 96 -10.71 17.15 -57.95
C PRO A 96 -10.40 16.17 -59.10
N GLN A 97 -11.35 15.29 -59.41
CA GLN A 97 -11.24 14.32 -60.51
C GLN A 97 -11.28 14.97 -61.90
N ALA A 98 -12.05 16.06 -62.08
CA ALA A 98 -12.08 16.83 -63.32
C ALA A 98 -10.82 17.68 -63.50
N GLU A 99 -10.27 18.21 -62.41
CA GLU A 99 -8.98 18.92 -62.42
C GLU A 99 -7.81 17.97 -62.74
N ALA A 100 -7.85 16.74 -62.22
CA ALA A 100 -6.89 15.69 -62.58
C ALA A 100 -7.00 15.26 -64.06
N ALA A 101 -8.22 15.13 -64.60
CA ALA A 101 -8.43 14.83 -66.02
C ALA A 101 -7.95 15.97 -66.94
N LEU A 102 -8.15 17.23 -66.54
CA LEU A 102 -7.63 18.40 -67.24
C LEU A 102 -6.10 18.47 -67.19
N ARG A 103 -5.48 18.14 -66.04
CA ARG A 103 -4.01 17.99 -65.91
C ARG A 103 -3.47 16.94 -66.87
N GLU A 104 -4.14 15.79 -66.99
CA GLU A 104 -3.69 14.72 -67.86
C GLU A 104 -3.83 15.06 -69.35
N THR A 105 -4.93 15.73 -69.72
CA THR A 105 -5.15 16.24 -71.10
C THR A 105 -4.14 17.35 -71.45
N HIS A 106 -3.77 18.18 -70.48
CA HIS A 106 -2.72 19.20 -70.64
C HIS A 106 -1.33 18.58 -70.79
N ARG A 107 -0.98 17.59 -69.97
CA ARG A 107 0.28 16.83 -70.05
C ARG A 107 0.44 16.09 -71.37
N THR A 108 -0.61 15.43 -71.86
CA THR A 108 -0.60 14.73 -73.16
C THR A 108 -0.46 15.70 -74.34
N ALA A 109 -1.16 16.84 -74.32
CA ALA A 109 -0.99 17.89 -75.32
C ALA A 109 0.42 18.52 -75.30
N LEU A 110 1.04 18.67 -74.12
CA LEU A 110 2.41 19.18 -73.95
C LEU A 110 3.48 18.19 -74.45
N LYS A 111 3.33 16.88 -74.19
CA LYS A 111 4.27 15.84 -74.65
C LYS A 111 4.40 15.79 -76.18
N SER A 112 3.33 16.15 -76.91
CA SER A 112 3.36 16.29 -78.38
C SER A 112 4.25 17.44 -78.89
N ASN A 113 4.72 18.33 -78.01
CA ASN A 113 5.52 19.52 -78.33
C ASN A 113 6.98 19.35 -77.87
N ARG A 114 7.85 18.83 -78.76
CA ARG A 114 9.20 18.29 -78.45
C ARG A 114 10.21 19.21 -77.72
N ARG A 115 10.00 20.53 -77.61
CA ARG A 115 10.94 21.44 -76.91
C ARG A 115 10.50 21.85 -75.49
N SER A 116 9.28 21.52 -75.06
CA SER A 116 8.72 21.95 -73.76
C SER A 116 8.64 20.84 -72.70
N SER A 117 8.75 19.57 -73.10
CA SER A 117 8.60 18.41 -72.18
C SER A 117 9.70 18.33 -71.14
N LYS A 118 10.96 18.58 -71.51
CA LYS A 118 12.11 18.42 -70.60
C LYS A 118 12.18 19.48 -69.51
N VAL A 119 11.77 20.72 -69.83
CA VAL A 119 11.69 21.81 -68.86
C VAL A 119 10.57 21.55 -67.85
N GLN A 120 9.43 21.00 -68.29
CA GLN A 120 8.32 20.67 -67.41
C GLN A 120 8.63 19.45 -66.52
N GLU A 121 9.31 18.41 -67.03
CA GLU A 121 9.78 17.28 -66.22
C GLU A 121 10.68 17.74 -65.07
N LEU A 122 11.61 18.67 -65.34
CA LEU A 122 12.47 19.24 -64.31
C LEU A 122 11.70 20.14 -63.33
N GLN A 123 10.59 20.77 -63.75
CA GLN A 123 9.73 21.56 -62.88
C GLN A 123 8.87 20.68 -61.96
N ASP A 124 8.34 19.57 -62.48
CA ASP A 124 7.59 18.59 -61.68
C ASP A 124 8.53 17.90 -60.66
N GLU A 125 9.75 17.54 -61.08
CA GLU A 125 10.79 16.98 -60.18
C GLU A 125 11.22 17.99 -59.10
N LEU A 126 11.35 19.27 -59.44
CA LEU A 126 11.64 20.33 -58.47
C LEU A 126 10.49 20.50 -57.46
N ALA A 127 9.24 20.41 -57.90
CA ALA A 127 8.08 20.51 -57.02
C ALA A 127 8.00 19.32 -56.03
N ASP A 128 8.31 18.11 -56.48
CA ASP A 128 8.36 16.91 -55.62
C ASP A 128 9.49 17.01 -54.58
N VAL A 129 10.68 17.47 -55.00
CA VAL A 129 11.82 17.71 -54.09
C VAL A 129 11.51 18.84 -53.09
N ASP A 130 10.80 19.88 -53.51
CA ASP A 130 10.35 20.96 -52.63
C ASP A 130 9.30 20.49 -51.62
N GLU A 131 8.37 19.62 -52.01
CA GLU A 131 7.39 19.04 -51.10
C GLU A 131 8.05 18.12 -50.07
N GLU A 132 8.97 17.25 -50.50
CA GLU A 132 9.73 16.40 -49.59
C GLU A 132 10.62 17.22 -48.64
N SER A 133 11.25 18.29 -49.15
CA SER A 133 12.00 19.23 -48.32
C SER A 133 11.12 19.91 -47.27
N ARG A 134 9.86 20.23 -47.58
CA ARG A 134 8.90 20.77 -46.60
C ARG A 134 8.49 19.74 -45.56
N ARG A 135 8.27 18.49 -45.95
CA ARG A 135 7.96 17.39 -45.03
C ARG A 135 9.11 17.13 -44.05
N ILE A 136 10.33 17.03 -44.57
CA ILE A 136 11.54 16.86 -43.76
C ILE A 136 11.72 18.02 -42.79
N ARG A 137 11.57 19.28 -43.24
CA ARG A 137 11.68 20.46 -42.36
C ARG A 137 10.61 20.48 -41.27
N THR A 138 9.39 20.04 -41.58
CA THR A 138 8.31 19.97 -40.57
C THR A 138 8.62 18.89 -39.53
N ARG A 139 9.09 17.72 -39.96
CA ARG A 139 9.53 16.66 -39.06
C ARG A 139 10.74 17.09 -38.21
N GLN A 140 11.70 17.79 -38.81
CA GLN A 140 12.85 18.33 -38.09
C GLN A 140 12.42 19.27 -36.97
N ARG A 141 11.53 20.22 -37.25
CA ARG A 141 11.01 21.14 -36.21
C ARG A 141 10.29 20.41 -35.09
N ALA A 142 9.45 19.43 -35.42
CA ALA A 142 8.75 18.63 -34.40
C ALA A 142 9.73 17.84 -33.52
N LEU A 143 10.84 17.34 -34.11
CA LEU A 143 11.89 16.66 -33.35
C LEU A 143 12.70 17.64 -32.48
N GLU A 144 13.00 18.85 -32.99
CA GLU A 144 13.67 19.90 -32.23
C GLU A 144 12.82 20.37 -31.03
N GLU A 145 11.51 20.57 -31.22
CA GLU A 145 10.57 20.91 -30.14
C GLU A 145 10.49 19.79 -29.10
N ALA A 146 10.34 18.53 -29.55
CA ALA A 146 10.31 17.39 -28.64
C ALA A 146 11.62 17.23 -27.85
N LEU A 147 12.77 17.52 -28.47
CA LEU A 147 14.07 17.47 -27.82
C LEU A 147 14.19 18.56 -26.74
N LEU A 148 13.81 19.81 -27.05
CA LEU A 148 13.80 20.91 -26.10
C LEU A 148 12.86 20.62 -24.90
N ASP A 149 11.69 20.04 -25.13
CA ASP A 149 10.77 19.67 -24.05
C ASP A 149 11.33 18.56 -23.16
N ARG A 150 12.07 17.61 -23.75
CA ARG A 150 12.76 16.55 -22.99
C ARG A 150 13.93 17.11 -22.19
N GLU A 151 14.73 18.00 -22.75
CA GLU A 151 15.82 18.69 -22.05
C GLU A 151 15.29 19.50 -20.86
N ARG A 152 14.17 20.22 -21.03
CA ARG A 152 13.50 20.92 -19.93
C ARG A 152 13.03 19.95 -18.84
N SER A 153 12.32 18.88 -19.22
CA SER A 153 11.88 17.87 -18.25
C SER A 153 13.04 17.21 -17.50
N LEU A 154 14.17 16.98 -18.18
CA LEU A 154 15.38 16.46 -17.56
C LEU A 154 15.96 17.47 -16.57
N SER A 155 16.09 18.74 -16.94
CA SER A 155 16.57 19.80 -16.06
C SER A 155 15.68 19.97 -14.82
N ASP A 156 14.36 19.94 -14.99
CA ASP A 156 13.40 20.00 -13.89
C ASP A 156 13.48 18.77 -12.97
N SER A 157 13.80 17.60 -13.51
CA SER A 157 13.97 16.38 -12.73
C SER A 157 15.30 16.39 -11.97
N LEU A 158 16.39 16.83 -12.61
CA LEU A 158 17.69 17.01 -11.96
C LEU A 158 17.61 18.02 -10.82
N ARG A 159 16.95 19.17 -11.04
CA ARG A 159 16.71 20.17 -9.99
C ARG A 159 15.89 19.62 -8.82
N ARG A 160 14.92 18.74 -9.11
CA ARG A 160 14.14 18.05 -8.07
C ARG A 160 15.03 17.08 -7.28
N CYS A 161 15.92 16.34 -7.94
CA CYS A 161 16.90 15.49 -7.25
C CYS A 161 17.83 16.32 -6.37
N GLU A 162 18.45 17.39 -6.89
CA GLU A 162 19.32 18.28 -6.10
C GLU A 162 18.59 18.88 -4.90
N ASN A 163 17.34 19.32 -5.06
CA ASN A 163 16.53 19.82 -3.94
C ASN A 163 16.20 18.75 -2.90
N LEU A 164 16.01 17.49 -3.32
CA LEU A 164 15.78 16.38 -2.38
C LEU A 164 17.06 15.99 -1.65
N GLU A 165 18.21 16.02 -2.33
CA GLU A 165 19.53 15.82 -1.73
C GLU A 165 19.83 16.89 -0.67
N LEU A 166 19.62 18.18 -0.98
CA LEU A 166 19.77 19.26 -0.02
C LEU A 166 18.87 19.08 1.22
N LYS A 167 17.61 18.67 1.03
CA LYS A 167 16.70 18.39 2.15
C LYS A 167 17.15 17.21 3.00
N LEU A 168 17.69 16.15 2.38
CA LEU A 168 18.25 15.01 3.09
C LEU A 168 19.48 15.41 3.90
N ASP A 169 20.36 16.24 3.35
CA ASP A 169 21.53 16.77 4.05
C ASP A 169 21.13 17.68 5.23
N GLU A 170 20.13 18.54 5.05
CA GLU A 170 19.53 19.34 6.13
C GLU A 170 18.95 18.46 7.24
N GLN A 171 18.20 17.41 6.89
CA GLN A 171 17.65 16.46 7.87
C GLN A 171 18.75 15.67 8.59
N GLN A 172 19.78 15.20 7.88
CA GLN A 172 20.89 14.48 8.48
C GLN A 172 21.72 15.37 9.40
N SER A 173 21.95 16.62 9.03
CA SER A 173 22.67 17.57 9.88
C SER A 173 21.88 17.96 11.13
N ALA A 174 20.56 18.17 11.01
CA ALA A 174 19.68 18.37 12.16
C ALA A 174 19.69 17.15 13.09
N HIS A 175 19.53 15.94 12.54
CA HIS A 175 19.58 14.71 13.33
C HIS A 175 20.93 14.51 14.03
N ARG A 176 22.05 14.80 13.35
CA ARG A 176 23.38 14.76 13.99
C ARG A 176 23.53 15.78 15.11
N ALA A 177 22.97 16.99 14.93
CA ALA A 177 23.00 18.00 15.98
C ALA A 177 22.16 17.58 17.20
N ASP A 178 20.99 16.98 16.98
CA ASP A 178 20.15 16.44 18.04
C ASP A 178 20.87 15.30 18.78
N VAL A 179 21.48 14.36 18.06
CA VAL A 179 22.26 13.26 18.67
C VAL A 179 23.42 13.81 19.52
N ALA A 180 24.17 14.79 19.01
CA ALA A 180 25.26 15.40 19.78
C ALA A 180 24.76 16.14 21.04
N LEU A 181 23.56 16.72 21.00
CA LEU A 181 22.93 17.34 22.16
C LEU A 181 22.55 16.29 23.21
N TRP A 182 21.89 15.21 22.81
CA TRP A 182 21.51 14.12 23.70
C TRP A 182 22.73 13.37 24.28
N GLU A 183 23.80 13.19 23.50
CA GLU A 183 25.07 12.64 23.99
C GLU A 183 25.67 13.53 25.07
N GLY A 184 25.66 14.85 24.88
CA GLY A 184 26.12 15.81 25.89
C GLY A 184 25.28 15.81 27.16
N GLU A 185 23.95 15.74 27.05
CA GLU A 185 23.05 15.63 28.22
C GLU A 185 23.25 14.31 28.97
N TYR A 186 23.47 13.21 28.25
CA TYR A 186 23.76 11.91 28.84
C TYR A 186 25.10 11.91 29.59
N GLU A 187 26.16 12.50 29.02
CA GLU A 187 27.45 12.64 29.70
C GLU A 187 27.35 13.51 30.97
N GLN A 188 26.57 14.60 30.92
CA GLN A 188 26.30 15.41 32.10
C GLN A 188 25.58 14.61 33.19
N LEU A 189 24.48 13.94 32.86
CA LEU A 189 23.75 13.09 33.81
C LEU A 189 24.61 11.96 34.37
N GLN A 190 25.49 11.38 33.54
CA GLN A 190 26.43 10.35 33.99
C GLN A 190 27.45 10.92 34.99
N SER A 191 27.94 12.13 34.75
CA SER A 191 28.84 12.83 35.69
C SER A 191 28.14 13.17 37.01
N GLU A 192 26.90 13.68 36.97
CA GLU A 192 26.09 13.98 38.15
C GLU A 192 25.80 12.70 38.96
N CYS A 193 25.47 11.59 38.28
CA CYS A 193 25.31 10.29 38.94
C CYS A 193 26.61 9.82 39.60
N GLY A 194 27.76 10.10 38.97
CA GLY A 194 29.08 9.81 39.54
C GLY A 194 29.35 10.61 40.81
N ASP A 195 29.10 11.92 40.76
CA ASP A 195 29.29 12.84 41.89
C ASP A 195 28.37 12.49 43.06
N LEU A 196 27.08 12.24 42.79
CA LEU A 196 26.12 11.82 43.80
C LEU A 196 26.50 10.49 44.45
N ARG A 197 27.06 9.53 43.69
CA ARG A 197 27.57 8.27 44.26
C ARG A 197 28.77 8.51 45.19
N GLN A 198 29.68 9.40 44.81
CA GLN A 198 30.81 9.77 45.67
C GLN A 198 30.32 10.47 46.95
N GLU A 199 29.34 11.37 46.84
CA GLU A 199 28.75 12.05 47.98
C GLU A 199 28.04 11.07 48.94
N VAL A 200 27.28 10.11 48.40
CA VAL A 200 26.66 9.05 49.20
C VAL A 200 27.72 8.23 49.95
N LEU A 201 28.82 7.86 49.30
CA LEU A 201 29.93 7.14 49.96
C LEU A 201 30.54 7.98 51.08
N PHE A 202 30.82 9.26 50.84
CA PHE A 202 31.34 10.17 51.84
C PHE A 202 30.39 10.32 53.05
N LEU A 203 29.09 10.47 52.80
CA LEU A 203 28.07 10.55 53.86
C LEU A 203 27.95 9.25 54.64
N GLN A 204 28.08 8.09 54.00
CA GLN A 204 28.09 6.79 54.68
C GLN A 204 29.31 6.64 55.59
N GLU A 205 30.49 7.05 55.12
CA GLU A 205 31.71 7.06 55.94
C GLU A 205 31.60 8.02 57.12
N ALA A 206 31.12 9.25 56.90
CA ALA A 206 30.88 10.22 57.96
C ALA A 206 29.85 9.73 58.99
N LEU A 207 28.79 9.04 58.52
CA LEU A 207 27.80 8.42 59.39
C LEU A 207 28.40 7.28 60.22
N ALA A 208 29.29 6.47 59.64
CA ALA A 208 29.98 5.41 60.37
C ALA A 208 30.88 5.97 61.48
N VAL A 209 31.61 7.05 61.19
CA VAL A 209 32.45 7.73 62.19
C VAL A 209 31.60 8.31 63.32
N THR A 210 30.56 9.07 63.00
CA THR A 210 29.67 9.68 64.02
C THR A 210 28.95 8.63 64.86
N ARG A 211 28.57 7.48 64.28
CA ARG A 211 28.04 6.35 65.04
C ARG A 211 29.07 5.76 65.99
N ALA A 212 30.32 5.62 65.57
CA ALA A 212 31.39 5.14 66.44
C ALA A 212 31.67 6.13 67.59
N GLU A 213 31.65 7.43 67.33
CA GLU A 213 31.76 8.48 68.35
C GLU A 213 30.57 8.44 69.33
N LEU A 214 29.35 8.25 68.83
CA LEU A 214 28.15 8.09 69.65
C LEU A 214 28.28 6.87 70.57
N ILE A 215 28.67 5.70 70.03
CA ILE A 215 28.89 4.49 70.83
C ILE A 215 29.93 4.75 71.93
N ALA A 216 31.06 5.40 71.59
CA ALA A 216 32.08 5.72 72.58
C ALA A 216 31.59 6.70 73.65
N ALA A 217 30.76 7.68 73.27
CA ALA A 217 30.13 8.62 74.20
C ALA A 217 29.10 7.91 75.09
N GLU A 218 28.29 7.02 74.55
CA GLU A 218 27.33 6.20 75.29
C GLU A 218 28.05 5.24 76.26
N GLU A 219 29.15 4.60 75.85
CA GLU A 219 29.99 3.79 76.76
C GLU A 219 30.60 4.62 77.88
N GLN A 220 30.99 5.87 77.59
CA GLN A 220 31.46 6.82 78.61
C GLN A 220 30.32 7.24 79.55
N CYS A 221 29.12 7.50 79.02
CA CYS A 221 27.92 7.78 79.80
C CYS A 221 27.57 6.59 80.71
N HIS A 222 27.48 5.37 80.18
CA HIS A 222 27.22 4.17 80.97
C HIS A 222 28.26 3.95 82.08
N ARG A 223 29.55 4.25 81.82
CA ARG A 223 30.58 4.20 82.87
C ARG A 223 30.33 5.24 83.97
N LEU A 224 30.05 6.48 83.58
CA LEU A 224 29.75 7.56 84.53
C LEU A 224 28.45 7.30 85.29
N GLU A 225 27.43 6.72 84.64
CA GLU A 225 26.18 6.28 85.27
C GLU A 225 26.43 5.14 86.25
N ALA A 226 27.26 4.15 85.92
CA ALA A 226 27.65 3.10 86.85
C ALA A 226 28.43 3.65 88.07
N GLU A 227 29.29 4.66 87.85
CA GLU A 227 29.97 5.38 88.94
C GLU A 227 28.99 6.21 89.78
N LEU A 228 28.03 6.90 89.15
CA LEU A 228 26.98 7.66 89.81
C LEU A 228 25.99 6.76 90.55
N ASP A 229 25.64 5.59 90.02
CA ASP A 229 24.80 4.59 90.65
C ASP A 229 25.52 3.94 91.83
N ALA A 230 26.83 3.70 91.73
CA ALA A 230 27.64 3.27 92.87
C ALA A 230 27.70 4.35 93.97
N LEU A 231 27.72 5.63 93.60
CA LEU A 231 27.63 6.77 94.52
C LEU A 231 26.19 6.98 95.05
N ALA A 232 25.16 6.73 94.25
CA ALA A 232 23.75 6.85 94.62
C ALA A 232 23.28 5.67 95.48
N GLU A 233 23.84 4.46 95.28
CA GLU A 233 23.73 3.33 96.22
C GLU A 233 24.36 3.68 97.59
N LEU A 234 25.38 4.55 97.62
CA LEU A 234 25.94 5.12 98.85
C LEU A 234 25.11 6.31 99.41
N GLU A 235 24.27 6.96 98.59
CA GLU A 235 23.56 8.20 98.94
C GLU A 235 22.01 8.14 98.92
N ARG A 236 21.34 6.98 98.78
CA ARG A 236 19.86 6.92 98.65
C ARG A 236 19.09 7.77 99.69
N PRO A 237 18.34 8.79 99.21
CA PRO A 237 16.87 8.75 99.26
C PRO A 237 16.18 9.04 97.89
N GLY A 238 14.99 8.44 97.66
CA GLY A 238 14.20 8.44 96.39
C GLY A 238 13.52 9.77 96.02
N GLU A 239 12.65 9.92 95.01
CA GLU A 239 11.88 9.05 94.10
C GLU A 239 11.14 9.99 93.08
N GLY A 240 10.62 9.53 91.93
CA GLY A 240 9.57 10.31 91.21
C GLY A 240 9.26 10.00 89.74
N ALA A 241 10.22 10.03 88.81
CA ALA A 241 9.93 10.01 87.37
C ALA A 241 9.91 8.60 86.72
N SER A 242 10.33 7.57 87.45
CA SER A 242 10.45 6.18 86.96
C SER A 242 9.11 5.42 86.84
N SER A 243 8.02 5.91 87.44
CA SER A 243 6.83 5.09 87.72
C SER A 243 5.92 4.76 86.52
N LEU A 244 5.74 5.65 85.52
CA LEU A 244 4.81 5.41 84.40
C LEU A 244 5.45 4.56 83.28
N MET A 245 6.72 4.83 82.95
CA MET A 245 7.46 4.06 81.95
C MET A 245 7.70 2.62 82.45
N ALA A 246 8.07 2.45 83.72
CA ALA A 246 8.23 1.12 84.33
C ALA A 246 6.91 0.33 84.40
N ALA A 247 5.77 1.00 84.59
CA ALA A 247 4.46 0.36 84.58
C ALA A 247 4.06 -0.13 83.18
N LEU A 248 4.39 0.63 82.13
CA LEU A 248 4.14 0.25 80.74
C LEU A 248 5.06 -0.88 80.27
N GLU A 249 6.34 -0.87 80.65
CA GLU A 249 7.27 -1.99 80.40
C GLU A 249 6.92 -3.26 81.19
N ALA A 250 6.42 -3.11 82.42
CA ALA A 250 5.93 -4.25 83.20
C ALA A 250 4.65 -4.84 82.58
N ALA A 251 3.72 -4.00 82.12
CA ALA A 251 2.52 -4.42 81.41
C ALA A 251 2.87 -5.13 80.09
N ASP A 252 3.89 -4.65 79.37
CA ASP A 252 4.38 -5.29 78.15
C ASP A 252 4.82 -6.75 78.38
N ARG A 253 5.48 -7.04 79.51
CA ARG A 253 6.04 -8.38 79.79
C ARG A 253 5.09 -9.34 80.53
N THR A 254 4.10 -8.83 81.25
CA THR A 254 3.30 -9.65 82.19
C THR A 254 1.79 -9.65 81.94
N ALA A 255 1.25 -8.69 81.17
CA ALA A 255 -0.19 -8.63 80.90
C ALA A 255 -0.64 -9.69 79.89
N SER A 256 -1.86 -10.21 80.06
CA SER A 256 -2.49 -11.08 79.07
C SER A 256 -2.83 -10.32 77.78
N VAL A 257 -3.02 -11.05 76.67
CA VAL A 257 -3.36 -10.43 75.37
C VAL A 257 -4.66 -9.62 75.45
N ALA A 258 -5.67 -10.09 76.20
CA ALA A 258 -6.94 -9.38 76.36
C ALA A 258 -6.78 -8.08 77.16
N GLU A 259 -5.93 -8.07 78.19
CA GLU A 259 -5.62 -6.87 78.96
C GLU A 259 -4.86 -5.84 78.13
N LEU A 260 -3.91 -6.28 77.29
CA LEU A 260 -3.21 -5.39 76.37
C LEU A 260 -4.15 -4.72 75.35
N VAL A 261 -5.08 -5.47 74.75
CA VAL A 261 -6.07 -4.91 73.82
C VAL A 261 -6.92 -3.84 74.51
N ALA A 262 -7.33 -4.08 75.76
CA ALA A 262 -8.08 -3.09 76.54
C ALA A 262 -7.25 -1.83 76.84
N VAL A 263 -5.99 -1.98 77.23
CA VAL A 263 -5.07 -0.85 77.48
C VAL A 263 -4.83 -0.03 76.21
N VAL A 264 -4.65 -0.67 75.06
CA VAL A 264 -4.49 0.02 73.76
C VAL A 264 -5.77 0.78 73.39
N GLY A 265 -6.95 0.18 73.59
CA GLY A 265 -8.24 0.84 73.39
C GLY A 265 -8.45 2.05 74.31
N ASP A 266 -8.07 1.94 75.58
CA ASP A 266 -8.14 3.05 76.54
C ASP A 266 -7.22 4.21 76.17
N LEU A 267 -6.02 3.91 75.66
CA LEU A 267 -5.07 4.92 75.19
C LEU A 267 -5.56 5.61 73.91
N GLU A 268 -6.18 4.86 72.99
CA GLU A 268 -6.78 5.40 71.78
C GLU A 268 -7.99 6.30 72.10
N ALA A 269 -8.84 5.88 73.05
CA ALA A 269 -9.94 6.70 73.56
C ALA A 269 -9.46 8.00 74.23
N ARG A 270 -8.25 8.00 74.82
CA ARG A 270 -7.59 9.18 75.40
C ARG A 270 -6.76 9.98 74.39
N THR A 271 -6.84 9.67 73.09
CA THR A 271 -6.09 10.31 72.00
C THR A 271 -4.56 10.16 72.08
N GLN A 272 -4.06 9.19 72.85
CA GLN A 272 -2.62 8.90 73.00
C GLN A 272 -2.13 7.86 71.98
N GLN A 273 -2.42 8.11 70.69
CA GLN A 273 -2.18 7.15 69.60
C GLN A 273 -0.70 6.76 69.45
N ALA A 274 0.23 7.68 69.71
CA ALA A 274 1.67 7.40 69.63
C ALA A 274 2.12 6.39 70.71
N MET A 275 1.61 6.53 71.95
CA MET A 275 1.92 5.60 73.04
C MET A 275 1.27 4.23 72.82
N ALA A 276 0.03 4.21 72.32
CA ALA A 276 -0.65 2.98 71.92
C ALA A 276 0.15 2.24 70.84
N ARG A 277 0.67 2.95 69.83
CA ARG A 277 1.50 2.38 68.77
C ARG A 277 2.82 1.82 69.28
N GLU A 278 3.51 2.56 70.16
CA GLU A 278 4.77 2.07 70.74
C GLU A 278 4.58 0.86 71.67
N LEU A 279 3.48 0.81 72.43
CA LEU A 279 3.14 -0.38 73.22
C LEU A 279 2.91 -1.60 72.35
N VAL A 280 2.11 -1.48 71.28
CA VAL A 280 1.88 -2.58 70.34
C VAL A 280 3.19 -3.00 69.67
N SER A 281 4.03 -2.03 69.30
CA SER A 281 5.35 -2.29 68.70
C SER A 281 6.31 -2.99 69.68
N SER A 282 6.34 -2.60 70.96
CA SER A 282 7.15 -3.24 72.00
C SER A 282 6.68 -4.66 72.30
N ALA A 283 5.37 -4.83 72.51
CA ALA A 283 4.75 -6.13 72.77
C ALA A 283 4.96 -7.11 71.63
N SER A 284 4.85 -6.60 70.41
CA SER A 284 5.04 -7.42 69.22
C SER A 284 6.52 -7.82 69.04
N ARG A 285 7.49 -7.07 69.60
CA ARG A 285 8.92 -7.42 69.57
C ARG A 285 9.32 -8.42 70.66
N SER A 286 8.76 -8.29 71.86
CA SER A 286 9.22 -9.03 73.04
C SER A 286 8.53 -10.39 73.26
N ARG A 287 7.32 -10.59 72.72
CA ARG A 287 6.47 -11.76 73.00
C ARG A 287 6.65 -12.94 72.03
N ARG A 288 6.05 -14.08 72.34
CA ARG A 288 6.05 -15.26 71.44
C ARG A 288 5.15 -15.05 70.22
N VAL A 289 5.46 -15.72 69.12
CA VAL A 289 4.78 -15.56 67.82
C VAL A 289 3.27 -15.80 67.92
N GLU A 290 2.84 -16.79 68.69
CA GLU A 290 1.43 -17.13 68.89
C GLU A 290 0.68 -16.03 69.67
N GLU A 291 1.34 -15.44 70.66
CA GLU A 291 0.78 -14.35 71.46
C GLU A 291 0.67 -13.06 70.65
N VAL A 292 1.64 -12.79 69.76
CA VAL A 292 1.61 -11.65 68.84
C VAL A 292 0.50 -11.82 67.81
N ALA A 293 0.34 -13.02 67.22
CA ALA A 293 -0.76 -13.29 66.30
C ALA A 293 -2.13 -13.12 66.98
N ALA A 294 -2.26 -13.58 68.23
CA ALA A 294 -3.46 -13.38 69.04
C ALA A 294 -3.70 -11.90 69.36
N LEU A 295 -2.64 -11.13 69.67
CA LEU A 295 -2.73 -9.69 69.95
C LEU A 295 -3.21 -8.91 68.72
N LEU A 296 -2.60 -9.12 67.55
CA LEU A 296 -2.99 -8.44 66.31
C LEU A 296 -4.43 -8.81 65.91
N SER A 297 -4.81 -10.08 66.07
CA SER A 297 -6.18 -10.53 65.81
C SER A 297 -7.19 -9.94 66.80
N GLY A 298 -6.80 -9.81 68.09
CA GLY A 298 -7.61 -9.20 69.14
C GLY A 298 -7.83 -7.69 68.92
N LEU A 299 -6.79 -6.96 68.52
CA LEU A 299 -6.87 -5.54 68.16
C LEU A 299 -7.85 -5.32 66.99
N ARG A 300 -7.81 -6.19 65.98
CA ARG A 300 -8.76 -6.17 64.85
C ARG A 300 -10.21 -6.39 65.33
N GLN A 301 -10.44 -7.38 66.19
CA GLN A 301 -11.78 -7.67 66.72
C GLN A 301 -12.33 -6.51 67.57
N ALA A 302 -11.45 -5.74 68.21
CA ALA A 302 -11.79 -4.53 68.94
C ALA A 302 -11.98 -3.27 68.07
N GLY A 303 -11.81 -3.37 66.74
CA GLY A 303 -11.93 -2.25 65.80
C GLY A 303 -10.68 -1.37 65.66
N LEU A 304 -9.56 -1.74 66.28
CA LEU A 304 -8.30 -0.98 66.31
C LEU A 304 -7.36 -1.39 65.16
N HIS A 305 -7.89 -1.42 63.93
CA HIS A 305 -7.21 -1.95 62.74
C HIS A 305 -5.87 -1.27 62.43
N ALA A 306 -5.83 0.06 62.57
CA ALA A 306 -4.65 0.85 62.25
C ALA A 306 -3.43 0.47 63.10
N HIS A 307 -3.64 0.13 64.38
CA HIS A 307 -2.57 -0.28 65.27
C HIS A 307 -2.04 -1.68 64.95
N ALA A 308 -2.92 -2.60 64.52
CA ALA A 308 -2.51 -3.93 64.10
C ALA A 308 -1.69 -3.89 62.79
N GLU A 309 -2.15 -3.13 61.79
CA GLU A 309 -1.47 -3.03 60.48
C GLU A 309 -0.13 -2.29 60.56
N THR A 310 -0.05 -1.19 61.33
CA THR A 310 1.19 -0.41 61.45
C THR A 310 2.31 -1.10 62.21
N ALA A 311 2.00 -2.14 62.99
CA ALA A 311 3.00 -2.93 63.71
C ALA A 311 3.71 -3.94 62.80
N VAL A 312 3.06 -4.41 61.74
CA VAL A 312 3.56 -5.50 60.88
C VAL A 312 4.92 -5.19 60.23
N PRO A 313 5.16 -4.00 59.61
CA PRO A 313 6.46 -3.70 59.00
C PRO A 313 7.61 -3.67 60.01
N ALA A 314 7.36 -3.17 61.23
CA ALA A 314 8.35 -3.15 62.30
C ALA A 314 8.74 -4.56 62.76
N LEU A 315 7.80 -5.51 62.71
CA LEU A 315 8.06 -6.92 63.03
C LEU A 315 8.96 -7.59 62.00
N VAL A 316 8.69 -7.35 60.72
CA VAL A 316 9.51 -7.88 59.61
C VAL A 316 10.97 -7.45 59.73
N MET A 317 11.23 -6.21 60.20
CA MET A 317 12.59 -5.68 60.38
C MET A 317 13.32 -6.20 61.61
N THR A 318 12.60 -6.55 62.68
CA THR A 318 13.19 -6.80 64.00
C THR A 318 13.25 -8.28 64.36
N ARG A 319 12.38 -9.10 63.79
CA ARG A 319 12.34 -10.54 64.02
C ARG A 319 13.19 -11.32 63.01
N PRO A 320 13.79 -12.45 63.43
CA PRO A 320 14.48 -13.34 62.50
C PRO A 320 13.49 -13.96 61.51
N VAL A 321 13.97 -14.25 60.29
CA VAL A 321 13.16 -14.75 59.17
C VAL A 321 12.32 -15.99 59.54
N ALA A 322 12.87 -16.91 60.34
CA ALA A 322 12.15 -18.10 60.79
C ALA A 322 10.93 -17.77 61.67
N GLU A 323 11.03 -16.74 62.53
CA GLU A 323 9.90 -16.27 63.33
C GLU A 323 8.89 -15.50 62.48
N THR A 324 9.35 -14.76 61.47
CA THR A 324 8.47 -14.09 60.52
C THR A 324 7.65 -15.09 59.70
N ALA A 325 8.23 -16.23 59.32
CA ALA A 325 7.52 -17.35 58.69
C ALA A 325 6.47 -17.96 59.62
N ALA A 326 6.87 -18.27 60.86
CA ALA A 326 5.97 -18.79 61.87
C ALA A 326 4.83 -17.80 62.20
N LEU A 327 5.11 -16.49 62.16
CA LEU A 327 4.12 -15.44 62.36
C LEU A 327 3.11 -15.40 61.21
N ALA A 328 3.56 -15.48 59.96
CA ALA A 328 2.66 -15.61 58.82
C ALA A 328 1.74 -16.83 58.96
N ALA A 329 2.27 -17.98 59.37
CA ALA A 329 1.49 -19.19 59.61
C ALA A 329 0.52 -19.06 60.80
N ALA A 330 0.91 -18.35 61.86
CA ALA A 330 0.05 -18.09 63.02
C ALA A 330 -1.09 -17.10 62.68
N LEU A 331 -0.80 -16.05 61.91
CA LEU A 331 -1.79 -15.07 61.45
C LEU A 331 -2.80 -15.69 60.48
N HIS A 332 -2.34 -16.55 59.56
CA HIS A 332 -3.21 -17.29 58.66
C HIS A 332 -4.13 -18.25 59.43
N ARG A 333 -3.60 -19.01 60.41
CA ARG A 333 -4.42 -19.85 61.31
C ARG A 333 -5.43 -19.06 62.15
N ALA A 334 -5.12 -17.81 62.47
CA ALA A 334 -6.03 -16.89 63.17
C ALA A 334 -7.05 -16.20 62.25
N GLY A 335 -6.98 -16.41 60.92
CA GLY A 335 -7.88 -15.81 59.93
C GLY A 335 -7.64 -14.31 59.68
N PHE A 336 -6.43 -13.82 59.94
CA PHE A 336 -6.04 -12.43 59.69
C PHE A 336 -5.30 -12.26 58.36
N GLU A 337 -6.02 -12.47 57.25
CA GLU A 337 -5.46 -12.44 55.89
C GLU A 337 -4.86 -11.09 55.49
N ASP A 338 -5.47 -9.96 55.90
CA ASP A 338 -4.93 -8.62 55.61
C ASP A 338 -3.55 -8.40 56.26
N GLY A 339 -3.36 -8.97 57.45
CA GLY A 339 -2.08 -8.96 58.16
C GLY A 339 -1.04 -9.84 57.49
N VAL A 340 -1.44 -11.02 56.99
CA VAL A 340 -0.56 -11.90 56.20
C VAL A 340 -0.13 -11.20 54.91
N ALA A 341 -1.06 -10.59 54.17
CA ALA A 341 -0.73 -9.86 52.94
C ALA A 341 0.21 -8.67 53.19
N THR A 342 -0.01 -7.93 54.29
CA THR A 342 0.87 -6.82 54.70
C THR A 342 2.26 -7.34 55.09
N LEU A 343 2.33 -8.45 55.82
CA LEU A 343 3.59 -9.08 56.22
C LEU A 343 4.38 -9.54 54.98
N LEU A 344 3.74 -10.25 54.06
CA LEU A 344 4.39 -10.70 52.82
C LEU A 344 4.88 -9.51 51.99
N ARG A 345 4.08 -8.43 51.86
CA ARG A 345 4.49 -7.21 51.15
C ARG A 345 5.70 -6.56 51.82
N SER A 346 5.66 -6.36 53.13
CA SER A 346 6.79 -5.80 53.88
C SER A 346 8.03 -6.69 53.79
N SER A 347 7.88 -8.01 53.79
CA SER A 347 8.99 -8.94 53.54
C SER A 347 9.56 -8.76 52.14
N VAL A 348 8.72 -8.64 51.11
CA VAL A 348 9.19 -8.35 49.74
C VAL A 348 9.95 -7.04 49.69
N GLU A 349 9.58 -5.99 50.44
CA GLU A 349 10.25 -4.69 50.40
C GLU A 349 11.54 -4.63 51.22
N LEU A 350 11.59 -5.33 52.36
CA LEU A 350 12.61 -5.12 53.38
C LEU A 350 13.64 -6.25 53.50
N HIS A 351 13.29 -7.48 53.15
CA HIS A 351 14.19 -8.63 53.29
C HIS A 351 15.17 -8.78 52.13
N ALA A 352 16.36 -9.32 52.41
CA ALA A 352 17.34 -9.66 51.37
C ALA A 352 16.88 -10.88 50.56
N PRO A 353 17.40 -11.10 49.34
CA PRO A 353 17.04 -12.26 48.51
C PRO A 353 17.15 -13.62 49.22
N CYS A 354 18.19 -13.83 50.05
CA CYS A 354 18.37 -15.06 50.82
C CYS A 354 17.31 -15.21 51.93
N ASP A 355 16.90 -14.11 52.55
CA ASP A 355 15.87 -14.09 53.59
C ASP A 355 14.49 -14.38 53.02
N ILE A 356 14.18 -13.89 51.81
CA ILE A 356 12.94 -14.22 51.09
C ILE A 356 12.84 -15.73 50.86
N ILE A 357 13.93 -16.39 50.46
CA ILE A 357 13.97 -17.86 50.31
C ILE A 357 13.83 -18.56 51.67
N GLY A 358 14.48 -18.05 52.72
CA GLY A 358 14.31 -18.55 54.08
C GLY A 358 12.85 -18.50 54.55
N LEU A 359 12.14 -17.41 54.24
CA LEU A 359 10.72 -17.24 54.52
C LEU A 359 9.87 -18.24 53.73
N CYS A 360 10.15 -18.43 52.43
CA CYS A 360 9.46 -19.42 51.60
C CYS A 360 9.63 -20.85 52.12
N LEU A 361 10.85 -21.22 52.55
CA LEU A 361 11.12 -22.53 53.14
C LEU A 361 10.36 -22.74 54.45
N GLY A 362 10.23 -21.69 55.28
CA GLY A 362 9.41 -21.71 56.48
C GLY A 362 7.93 -21.94 56.17
N LEU A 363 7.38 -21.19 55.20
CA LEU A 363 6.00 -21.33 54.75
C LEU A 363 5.72 -22.71 54.15
N HIS A 364 6.67 -23.27 53.39
CA HIS A 364 6.54 -24.61 52.81
C HIS A 364 6.50 -25.70 53.90
N ARG A 365 7.35 -25.59 54.94
CA ARG A 365 7.35 -26.51 56.09
C ARG A 365 6.02 -26.50 56.84
N ASP A 366 5.37 -25.34 56.91
CA ASP A 366 4.05 -25.17 57.52
C ASP A 366 2.88 -25.52 56.57
N GLN A 367 3.16 -26.11 55.40
CA GLN A 367 2.19 -26.52 54.37
C GLN A 367 1.43 -25.35 53.71
N LEU A 368 2.00 -24.15 53.73
CA LEU A 368 1.43 -22.93 53.14
C LEU A 368 2.10 -22.59 51.80
N GLY A 369 2.14 -23.56 50.88
CA GLY A 369 2.80 -23.43 49.58
C GLY A 369 2.27 -22.29 48.70
N GLU A 370 0.95 -22.04 48.73
CA GLU A 370 0.31 -20.96 47.96
C GLU A 370 0.79 -19.56 48.40
N LEU A 371 1.05 -19.38 49.69
CA LEU A 371 1.59 -18.12 50.23
C LEU A 371 3.06 -17.94 49.83
N ALA A 372 3.84 -19.02 49.77
CA ALA A 372 5.22 -18.98 49.27
C ALA A 372 5.27 -18.62 47.77
N GLU A 373 4.39 -19.19 46.94
CA GLU A 373 4.27 -18.82 45.54
C GLU A 373 3.84 -17.35 45.36
N SER A 374 2.89 -16.88 46.18
CA SER A 374 2.44 -15.48 46.17
C SER A 374 3.56 -14.52 46.56
N LEU A 375 4.36 -14.88 47.58
CA LEU A 375 5.53 -14.11 48.01
C LEU A 375 6.58 -14.02 46.90
N LEU A 376 6.92 -15.15 46.27
CA LEU A 376 7.85 -15.20 45.15
C LEU A 376 7.33 -14.42 43.93
N GLY A 377 6.04 -14.54 43.62
CA GLY A 377 5.40 -13.80 42.54
C GLY A 377 5.50 -12.29 42.76
N ALA A 378 5.19 -11.82 43.97
CA ALA A 378 5.34 -10.41 44.34
C ALA A 378 6.80 -9.96 44.28
N ALA A 379 7.74 -10.76 44.80
CA ALA A 379 9.17 -10.47 44.70
C ALA A 379 9.63 -10.35 43.25
N PHE A 380 9.19 -11.27 42.38
CA PHE A 380 9.53 -11.26 40.95
C PHE A 380 8.83 -10.17 40.16
N VAL A 381 7.81 -9.50 40.67
CA VAL A 381 7.25 -8.30 40.02
C VAL A 381 7.96 -7.02 40.50
N VAL A 382 8.16 -6.88 41.82
CA VAL A 382 8.56 -5.60 42.43
C VAL A 382 10.08 -5.41 42.47
N ARG A 383 10.87 -6.49 42.61
CA ARG A 383 12.33 -6.39 42.83
C ARG A 383 13.13 -6.17 41.54
N THR A 384 14.38 -5.74 41.68
CA THR A 384 15.30 -5.55 40.56
C THR A 384 15.63 -6.88 39.86
N VAL A 385 16.10 -6.84 38.62
CA VAL A 385 16.54 -8.04 37.88
C VAL A 385 17.62 -8.82 38.64
N THR A 386 18.57 -8.11 39.24
CA THR A 386 19.65 -8.70 40.04
C THR A 386 19.12 -9.46 41.25
N ASP A 387 18.16 -8.88 41.96
CA ASP A 387 17.53 -9.51 43.12
C ASP A 387 16.75 -10.76 42.72
N VAL A 388 16.00 -10.72 41.61
CA VAL A 388 15.27 -11.89 41.10
C VAL A 388 16.22 -13.04 40.78
N VAL A 389 17.33 -12.76 40.10
CA VAL A 389 18.34 -13.79 39.81
C VAL A 389 18.96 -14.32 41.10
N ALA A 390 19.24 -13.46 42.09
CA ALA A 390 19.73 -13.89 43.39
C ALA A 390 18.73 -14.82 44.10
N VAL A 391 17.43 -14.49 44.12
CA VAL A 391 16.37 -15.34 44.68
C VAL A 391 16.35 -16.70 43.98
N VAL A 392 16.41 -16.75 42.65
CA VAL A 392 16.43 -18.00 41.87
C VAL A 392 17.70 -18.82 42.17
N VAL A 393 18.86 -18.18 42.29
CA VAL A 393 20.13 -18.84 42.63
C VAL A 393 20.09 -19.41 44.05
N TRP A 394 19.54 -18.68 45.02
CA TRP A 394 19.40 -19.15 46.40
C TRP A 394 18.36 -20.26 46.55
N ALA A 395 17.31 -20.28 45.73
CA ALA A 395 16.32 -21.34 45.73
C ALA A 395 16.84 -22.67 45.17
N ALA A 396 17.95 -22.65 44.44
CA ALA A 396 18.47 -23.81 43.74
C ALA A 396 18.79 -24.99 44.65
N GLY A 397 18.29 -26.17 44.31
CA GLY A 397 18.50 -27.39 45.10
C GLY A 397 17.69 -27.43 46.40
N THR A 398 16.74 -26.51 46.58
CA THR A 398 15.81 -26.50 47.72
C THR A 398 14.41 -26.94 47.29
N GLU A 399 13.56 -27.25 48.27
CA GLU A 399 12.15 -27.64 48.04
C GLU A 399 11.31 -26.56 47.36
N VAL A 400 11.79 -25.31 47.36
CA VAL A 400 11.08 -24.14 46.81
C VAL A 400 11.47 -23.87 45.33
N GLU A 401 12.48 -24.55 44.79
CA GLU A 401 12.90 -24.37 43.38
C GLU A 401 11.73 -24.51 42.38
N PRO A 402 10.83 -25.51 42.48
CA PRO A 402 9.66 -25.60 41.59
C PRO A 402 8.71 -24.40 41.71
N ALA A 403 8.51 -23.88 42.93
CA ALA A 403 7.67 -22.72 43.16
C ALA A 403 8.24 -21.46 42.48
N THR A 404 9.58 -21.33 42.38
CA THR A 404 10.20 -20.24 41.63
C THR A 404 9.90 -20.30 40.14
N LEU A 405 9.81 -21.49 39.54
CA LEU A 405 9.47 -21.63 38.11
C LEU A 405 8.05 -21.16 37.83
N SER A 406 7.09 -21.53 38.67
CA SER A 406 5.68 -21.10 38.57
C SER A 406 5.51 -19.61 38.82
N ALA A 407 6.18 -19.07 39.84
CA ALA A 407 6.09 -17.66 40.22
C ALA A 407 6.65 -16.71 39.15
N LEU A 408 7.68 -17.13 38.41
CA LEU A 408 8.29 -16.34 37.32
C LEU A 408 7.27 -15.97 36.23
N GLY A 409 6.24 -16.79 36.02
CA GLY A 409 5.19 -16.49 35.06
C GLY A 409 4.33 -15.28 35.42
N LEU A 410 4.31 -14.83 36.68
CA LEU A 410 3.63 -13.58 37.07
C LEU A 410 4.42 -12.33 36.68
N ALA A 411 5.76 -12.44 36.61
CA ALA A 411 6.63 -11.36 36.18
C ALA A 411 6.45 -11.03 34.69
N ALA A 412 6.15 -12.04 33.86
CA ALA A 412 5.95 -11.91 32.42
C ALA A 412 4.89 -10.84 32.02
N GLY A 413 3.83 -10.70 32.82
CA GLY A 413 2.74 -9.76 32.52
C GLY A 413 2.89 -8.37 33.14
N HIS A 414 3.84 -8.17 34.06
CA HIS A 414 3.98 -6.92 34.82
C HIS A 414 5.29 -6.17 34.53
N ARG A 415 6.33 -6.89 34.06
CA ARG A 415 7.62 -6.30 33.68
C ARG A 415 7.59 -5.81 32.24
N SER A 416 8.41 -4.80 31.95
CA SER A 416 8.61 -4.31 30.59
C SER A 416 9.39 -5.31 29.73
N ALA A 417 9.23 -5.23 28.41
CA ALA A 417 9.98 -6.05 27.44
C ALA A 417 11.51 -5.96 27.63
N GLN A 418 12.01 -4.78 28.00
CA GLN A 418 13.43 -4.56 28.28
C GLN A 418 13.90 -5.33 29.52
N GLU A 419 13.15 -5.24 30.62
CA GLU A 419 13.48 -5.97 31.85
C GLU A 419 13.39 -7.49 31.66
N LEU A 420 12.46 -7.98 30.83
CA LEU A 420 12.35 -9.40 30.48
C LEU A 420 13.58 -9.87 29.69
N ALA A 421 14.09 -9.07 28.76
CA ALA A 421 15.31 -9.39 28.01
C ALA A 421 16.54 -9.41 28.94
N GLU A 422 16.68 -8.40 29.81
CA GLU A 422 17.76 -8.32 30.80
C GLU A 422 17.72 -9.49 31.78
N LEU A 423 16.53 -9.84 32.27
CA LEU A 423 16.32 -10.99 33.15
C LEU A 423 16.67 -12.32 32.47
N THR A 424 16.31 -12.48 31.20
CA THR A 424 16.66 -13.67 30.41
C THR A 424 18.17 -13.85 30.28
N VAL A 425 18.89 -12.78 29.95
CA VAL A 425 20.36 -12.80 29.87
C VAL A 425 20.98 -13.11 31.23
N ALA A 426 20.49 -12.48 32.29
CA ALA A 426 21.02 -12.67 33.64
C ALA A 426 20.78 -14.10 34.16
N LEU A 427 19.61 -14.69 33.88
CA LEU A 427 19.31 -16.09 34.23
C LEU A 427 20.21 -17.08 33.47
N ARG A 428 20.47 -16.85 32.17
CA ARG A 428 21.40 -17.68 31.39
C ARG A 428 22.84 -17.59 31.91
N ASN A 429 23.29 -16.38 32.23
CA ASN A 429 24.62 -16.17 32.81
C ASN A 429 24.76 -16.86 34.18
N ALA A 430 23.66 -17.02 34.91
CA ALA A 430 23.60 -17.79 36.16
C ALA A 430 23.40 -19.31 35.96
N GLY A 431 23.35 -19.80 34.72
CA GLY A 431 23.15 -21.22 34.40
C GLY A 431 21.72 -21.73 34.62
N ARG A 432 20.73 -20.84 34.60
CA ARG A 432 19.31 -21.13 34.90
C ARG A 432 18.43 -21.12 33.65
N ASP A 433 18.79 -21.95 32.67
CA ASP A 433 18.06 -22.05 31.39
C ASP A 433 16.62 -22.58 31.54
N GLY A 434 16.34 -23.32 32.62
CA GLY A 434 14.96 -23.75 32.95
C GLY A 434 14.06 -22.57 33.28
N HIS A 435 14.55 -21.63 34.10
CA HIS A 435 13.83 -20.43 34.49
C HIS A 435 13.64 -19.45 33.34
N ALA A 436 14.66 -19.30 32.48
CA ALA A 436 14.52 -18.50 31.25
C ALA A 436 13.45 -19.08 30.30
N ARG A 437 13.38 -20.41 30.15
CA ARG A 437 12.32 -21.06 29.35
C ARG A 437 10.93 -20.85 29.95
N SER A 438 10.78 -21.05 31.26
CA SER A 438 9.50 -20.80 31.95
C SER A 438 9.03 -19.35 31.76
N LEU A 439 9.96 -18.39 31.76
CA LEU A 439 9.64 -16.98 31.47
C LEU A 439 9.12 -16.80 30.05
N HIS A 440 9.75 -17.41 29.05
CA HIS A 440 9.31 -17.33 27.64
C HIS A 440 7.93 -17.95 27.43
N ASP A 441 7.71 -19.14 28.00
CA ASP A 441 6.43 -19.84 27.93
C ASP A 441 5.33 -18.99 28.58
N ALA A 442 5.61 -18.37 29.73
CA ALA A 442 4.67 -17.48 30.39
C ALA A 442 4.37 -16.20 29.60
N VAL A 443 5.37 -15.60 28.93
CA VAL A 443 5.16 -14.46 28.02
C VAL A 443 4.24 -14.88 26.88
N ALA A 444 4.42 -16.09 26.32
CA ALA A 444 3.59 -16.58 25.23
C ALA A 444 2.15 -16.88 25.67
N ASP A 445 1.97 -17.51 26.82
CA ASP A 445 0.65 -17.92 27.33
C ASP A 445 -0.19 -16.73 27.81
N ARG A 446 0.44 -15.77 28.50
CA ARG A 446 -0.27 -14.70 29.22
C ARG A 446 -0.21 -13.36 28.50
N GLY A 447 0.78 -13.13 27.64
CA GLY A 447 0.98 -11.86 26.96
C GLY A 447 -0.17 -11.50 26.03
N ALA A 448 -0.52 -10.21 25.96
CA ALA A 448 -1.32 -9.71 24.85
C ALA A 448 -0.46 -9.73 23.58
N ALA A 449 -1.10 -9.86 22.41
CA ALA A 449 -0.40 -9.92 21.13
C ALA A 449 0.57 -8.74 20.91
N LYS A 450 0.17 -7.55 21.38
CA LYS A 450 1.01 -6.35 21.33
C LYS A 450 2.28 -6.50 22.17
N ASP A 451 2.13 -6.95 23.41
CA ASP A 451 3.24 -7.07 24.37
C ASP A 451 4.23 -8.15 23.91
N VAL A 452 3.72 -9.25 23.34
CA VAL A 452 4.54 -10.30 22.72
C VAL A 452 5.38 -9.73 21.57
N VAL A 453 4.80 -8.96 20.66
CA VAL A 453 5.57 -8.34 19.56
C VAL A 453 6.62 -7.37 20.08
N THR A 454 6.30 -6.52 21.06
CA THR A 454 7.30 -5.62 21.67
C THR A 454 8.43 -6.38 22.37
N THR A 455 8.13 -7.56 22.91
CA THR A 455 9.13 -8.43 23.55
C THR A 455 10.03 -9.07 22.49
N VAL A 456 9.46 -9.59 21.40
CA VAL A 456 10.18 -10.14 20.25
C VAL A 456 11.10 -9.10 19.60
N GLU A 457 10.63 -7.87 19.42
CA GLU A 457 11.44 -6.73 18.96
C GLU A 457 12.63 -6.47 19.87
N CYS A 458 12.39 -6.36 21.18
CA CYS A 458 13.43 -6.08 22.16
C CYS A 458 14.48 -7.20 22.22
N PHE A 459 14.04 -8.45 22.15
CA PHE A 459 14.91 -9.62 22.15
C PHE A 459 15.77 -9.66 20.88
N THR A 460 15.17 -9.39 19.72
CA THR A 460 15.87 -9.34 18.43
C THR A 460 16.92 -8.23 18.42
N ALA A 461 16.58 -7.03 18.92
CA ALA A 461 17.52 -5.91 19.03
C ALA A 461 18.72 -6.21 19.94
N ARG A 462 18.54 -7.08 20.95
CA ARG A 462 19.61 -7.54 21.85
C ARG A 462 20.37 -8.79 21.34
N GLY A 463 20.07 -9.27 20.14
CA GLY A 463 20.71 -10.46 19.57
C GLY A 463 20.21 -11.80 20.11
N LEU A 464 19.09 -11.82 20.82
CA LEU A 464 18.43 -13.02 21.36
C LEU A 464 17.39 -13.59 20.37
N THR A 465 17.77 -13.77 19.10
CA THR A 465 16.84 -14.16 18.03
C THR A 465 16.22 -15.54 18.27
N GLU A 466 17.00 -16.51 18.77
CA GLU A 466 16.47 -17.85 19.07
C GLU A 466 15.39 -17.84 20.15
N ASP A 467 15.48 -16.93 21.12
CA ASP A 467 14.49 -16.80 22.19
C ASP A 467 13.23 -16.10 21.68
N ALA A 468 13.41 -15.07 20.86
CA ALA A 468 12.32 -14.40 20.17
C ALA A 468 11.52 -15.39 19.30
N ASP A 469 12.20 -16.23 18.53
CA ASP A 469 11.58 -17.27 17.70
C ASP A 469 10.83 -18.31 18.53
N ARG A 470 11.35 -18.68 19.72
CA ARG A 470 10.67 -19.59 20.65
C ARG A 470 9.39 -18.98 21.23
N ILE A 471 9.44 -17.74 21.72
CA ILE A 471 8.27 -17.02 22.23
C ILE A 471 7.21 -16.93 21.12
N LEU A 472 7.65 -16.61 19.90
CA LEU A 472 6.76 -16.53 18.75
C LEU A 472 6.18 -17.88 18.35
N ALA A 473 6.95 -18.97 18.44
CA ALA A 473 6.45 -20.31 18.16
C ALA A 473 5.42 -20.77 19.20
N ALA A 474 5.65 -20.50 20.48
CA ALA A 474 4.74 -20.87 21.57
C ALA A 474 3.41 -20.09 21.52
N THR A 475 3.40 -18.84 21.03
CA THR A 475 2.17 -18.02 20.92
C THR A 475 1.21 -18.50 19.83
N GLN A 476 1.69 -19.28 18.86
CA GLN A 476 0.90 -19.68 17.69
C GLN A 476 -0.20 -20.71 18.01
N ASP A 477 -0.07 -21.43 19.12
CA ASP A 477 -1.04 -22.46 19.50
C ASP A 477 -2.30 -21.88 20.18
N ARG A 478 -2.41 -20.55 20.25
CA ARG A 478 -3.58 -19.85 20.81
C ARG A 478 -4.70 -19.71 19.78
N GLY A 479 -5.91 -19.41 20.25
CA GLY A 479 -7.10 -19.31 19.40
C GLY A 479 -7.03 -18.22 18.31
N VAL A 480 -7.96 -18.33 17.34
CA VAL A 480 -8.02 -17.49 16.12
C VAL A 480 -7.88 -15.98 16.37
N SER A 481 -8.57 -15.46 17.40
CA SER A 481 -8.56 -14.03 17.73
C SER A 481 -7.19 -13.51 18.16
N HIS A 482 -6.41 -14.35 18.84
CA HIS A 482 -5.06 -13.99 19.30
C HIS A 482 -4.09 -13.97 18.12
N VAL A 483 -4.10 -15.00 17.27
CA VAL A 483 -3.24 -15.09 16.09
C VAL A 483 -3.52 -13.95 15.11
N LEU A 484 -4.79 -13.58 14.89
CA LEU A 484 -5.13 -12.39 14.10
C LEU A 484 -4.50 -11.12 14.66
N SER A 485 -4.63 -10.92 15.97
CA SER A 485 -4.06 -9.74 16.65
C SER A 485 -2.53 -9.72 16.56
N LEU A 486 -1.90 -10.90 16.69
CA LEU A 486 -0.46 -11.09 16.58
C LEU A 486 0.04 -10.76 15.16
N VAL A 487 -0.58 -11.33 14.14
CA VAL A 487 -0.26 -11.04 12.72
C VAL A 487 -0.37 -9.54 12.44
N ARG A 488 -1.43 -8.88 12.91
CA ARG A 488 -1.60 -7.44 12.75
C ARG A 488 -0.48 -6.64 13.41
N CYS A 489 -0.13 -6.97 14.65
CA CYS A 489 0.95 -6.30 15.36
C CYS A 489 2.31 -6.51 14.67
N LEU A 490 2.60 -7.72 14.18
CA LEU A 490 3.84 -8.02 13.44
C LEU A 490 3.94 -7.26 12.12
N VAL A 491 2.84 -7.15 11.38
CA VAL A 491 2.80 -6.38 10.12
C VAL A 491 3.05 -4.90 10.39
N GLN A 492 2.43 -4.34 11.44
CA GLN A 492 2.64 -2.94 11.85
C GLN A 492 4.09 -2.68 12.29
N ALA A 493 4.72 -3.66 12.92
CA ALA A 493 6.12 -3.65 13.33
C ALA A 493 7.13 -3.87 12.19
N GLY A 494 6.67 -4.19 10.97
CA GLY A 494 7.55 -4.45 9.82
C GLY A 494 8.08 -5.89 9.72
N TYR A 495 7.65 -6.80 10.59
CA TYR A 495 8.02 -8.23 10.56
C TYR A 495 7.11 -9.04 9.64
N GLY A 496 7.00 -8.62 8.38
CA GLY A 496 6.10 -9.25 7.40
C GLY A 496 6.40 -10.73 7.13
N ALA A 497 7.69 -11.13 7.18
CA ALA A 497 8.09 -12.52 6.97
C ALA A 497 7.69 -13.45 8.12
N ALA A 498 7.82 -12.99 9.37
CA ALA A 498 7.37 -13.74 10.54
C ALA A 498 5.84 -13.87 10.57
N ALA A 499 5.12 -12.79 10.22
CA ALA A 499 3.67 -12.81 10.05
C ALA A 499 3.23 -13.83 8.98
N ALA A 500 3.95 -13.90 7.86
CA ALA A 500 3.71 -14.86 6.79
C ALA A 500 3.88 -16.32 7.27
N GLU A 501 4.93 -16.61 8.04
CA GLU A 501 5.19 -17.95 8.57
C GLU A 501 4.11 -18.40 9.56
N ILE A 502 3.63 -17.50 10.42
CA ILE A 502 2.54 -17.77 11.35
C ILE A 502 1.25 -18.13 10.59
N VAL A 503 0.95 -17.40 9.53
CA VAL A 503 -0.22 -17.67 8.67
C VAL A 503 -0.11 -19.03 8.00
N ASP A 504 1.06 -19.38 7.46
CA ASP A 504 1.26 -20.70 6.83
C ASP A 504 1.05 -21.84 7.85
N ARG A 505 1.63 -21.71 9.06
CA ARG A 505 1.44 -22.71 10.13
C ARG A 505 -0.02 -22.80 10.59
N ALA A 506 -0.73 -21.67 10.65
CA ALA A 506 -2.16 -21.66 10.98
C ALA A 506 -2.97 -22.41 9.93
N VAL A 507 -2.70 -22.17 8.64
CA VAL A 507 -3.36 -22.86 7.52
C VAL A 507 -3.10 -24.37 7.53
N GLU A 508 -1.91 -24.82 7.92
CA GLU A 508 -1.59 -26.26 8.01
C GLU A 508 -2.34 -26.99 9.14
N ARG A 509 -2.69 -26.29 10.23
CA ARG A 509 -3.23 -26.90 11.45
C ARG A 509 -4.74 -26.71 11.63
N TRP A 510 -5.29 -25.60 11.15
CA TRP A 510 -6.67 -25.19 11.43
C TRP A 510 -7.69 -25.85 10.51
N GLN A 511 -8.95 -25.85 10.95
CA GLN A 511 -10.08 -26.29 10.13
C GLN A 511 -10.45 -25.23 9.09
N VAL A 512 -11.18 -25.64 8.04
CA VAL A 512 -11.48 -24.78 6.88
C VAL A 512 -12.33 -23.56 7.25
N ASP A 513 -13.21 -23.68 8.24
CA ASP A 513 -14.04 -22.59 8.77
C ASP A 513 -13.20 -21.53 9.53
N GLU A 514 -12.23 -21.97 10.34
CA GLU A 514 -11.30 -21.09 11.04
C GLU A 514 -10.40 -20.32 10.06
N ILE A 515 -9.95 -20.99 8.99
CA ILE A 515 -9.17 -20.39 7.92
C ILE A 515 -9.99 -19.33 7.17
N ALA A 516 -11.26 -19.61 6.85
CA ALA A 516 -12.15 -18.64 6.22
C ALA A 516 -12.34 -17.40 7.11
N GLY A 517 -12.56 -17.60 8.41
CA GLY A 517 -12.64 -16.52 9.39
C GLY A 517 -11.36 -15.68 9.47
N LEU A 518 -10.19 -16.33 9.43
CA LEU A 518 -8.89 -15.64 9.41
C LEU A 518 -8.72 -14.78 8.16
N ILE A 519 -9.03 -15.30 6.97
CA ILE A 519 -8.91 -14.58 5.69
C ILE A 519 -9.83 -13.35 5.70
N ALA A 520 -11.10 -13.51 6.08
CA ALA A 520 -12.06 -12.41 6.16
C ALA A 520 -11.62 -11.35 7.16
N ALA A 521 -11.11 -11.77 8.32
CA ALA A 521 -10.62 -10.85 9.33
C ALA A 521 -9.37 -10.08 8.85
N LEU A 522 -8.40 -10.75 8.23
CA LEU A 522 -7.21 -10.11 7.64
C LEU A 522 -7.58 -9.12 6.54
N TYR A 523 -8.59 -9.43 5.72
CA TYR A 523 -9.15 -8.51 4.73
C TYR A 523 -9.73 -7.26 5.42
N SER A 524 -10.55 -7.45 6.46
CA SER A 524 -11.19 -6.33 7.17
C SER A 524 -10.20 -5.39 7.86
N THR A 525 -8.97 -5.86 8.10
CA THR A 525 -7.88 -5.08 8.70
C THR A 525 -6.82 -4.65 7.69
N ASP A 526 -7.14 -4.64 6.39
CA ASP A 526 -6.25 -4.23 5.28
C ASP A 526 -4.92 -5.01 5.18
N CYS A 527 -4.84 -6.20 5.77
CA CYS A 527 -3.66 -7.08 5.73
C CYS A 527 -3.69 -7.98 4.48
N PHE A 528 -3.81 -7.37 3.29
CA PHE A 528 -4.10 -8.07 2.03
C PHE A 528 -3.05 -9.10 1.62
N SER A 529 -1.76 -8.83 1.87
CA SER A 529 -0.69 -9.78 1.54
C SER A 529 -0.82 -11.08 2.32
N GLN A 530 -1.12 -10.98 3.62
CA GLN A 530 -1.30 -12.12 4.52
C GLN A 530 -2.61 -12.85 4.21
N ALA A 531 -3.69 -12.13 3.91
CA ALA A 531 -4.95 -12.72 3.47
C ALA A 531 -4.77 -13.51 2.15
N SER A 532 -4.04 -12.95 1.19
CA SER A 532 -3.69 -13.63 -0.06
C SER A 532 -2.88 -14.89 0.17
N GLN A 533 -1.89 -14.83 1.07
CA GLN A 533 -1.08 -15.99 1.42
C GLN A 533 -1.90 -17.09 2.07
N ALA A 534 -2.74 -16.74 3.05
CA ALA A 534 -3.63 -17.68 3.72
C ALA A 534 -4.54 -18.42 2.72
N LEU A 535 -5.15 -17.67 1.79
CA LEU A 535 -5.99 -18.25 0.73
C LEU A 535 -5.18 -19.22 -0.15
N MET A 536 -4.02 -18.77 -0.63
CA MET A 536 -3.18 -19.57 -1.53
C MET A 536 -2.63 -20.83 -0.86
N GLY A 537 -2.30 -20.76 0.44
CA GLY A 537 -1.92 -21.91 1.25
C GLY A 537 -3.08 -22.90 1.41
N ALA A 538 -4.27 -22.40 1.75
CA ALA A 538 -5.45 -23.25 1.97
C ALA A 538 -5.87 -24.00 0.70
N MET A 539 -5.79 -23.34 -0.46
CA MET A 539 -6.10 -23.95 -1.75
C MET A 539 -5.10 -25.04 -2.18
N ARG A 540 -3.88 -25.04 -1.64
CA ARG A 540 -2.87 -26.08 -1.92
C ARG A 540 -3.13 -27.38 -1.17
N LEU A 541 -3.92 -27.35 -0.09
CA LEU A 541 -4.17 -28.54 0.75
C LEU A 541 -5.02 -29.57 0.00
N SER A 542 -6.19 -29.18 -0.52
CA SER A 542 -7.03 -30.07 -1.33
C SER A 542 -8.08 -29.31 -2.18
N ALA A 543 -8.49 -29.92 -3.30
CA ALA A 543 -9.53 -29.35 -4.16
C ALA A 543 -10.93 -29.36 -3.52
N GLU A 544 -11.24 -30.36 -2.68
CA GLU A 544 -12.51 -30.42 -1.94
C GLU A 544 -12.58 -29.33 -0.87
N SER A 545 -11.49 -29.11 -0.14
CA SER A 545 -11.35 -28.04 0.87
C SER A 545 -11.57 -26.66 0.25
N THR A 546 -11.10 -26.42 -0.98
CA THR A 546 -11.31 -25.17 -1.70
C THR A 546 -12.80 -24.82 -1.84
N ARG A 547 -13.65 -25.80 -2.19
CA ARG A 547 -15.09 -25.55 -2.35
C ARG A 547 -15.76 -25.19 -1.01
N PHE A 548 -15.39 -25.87 0.07
CA PHE A 548 -15.91 -25.55 1.40
C PHE A 548 -15.41 -24.19 1.89
N LEU A 549 -14.14 -23.86 1.64
CA LEU A 549 -13.54 -22.57 2.00
C LEU A 549 -14.32 -21.40 1.41
N PHE A 550 -14.60 -21.43 0.11
CA PHE A 550 -15.34 -20.35 -0.55
C PHE A 550 -16.80 -20.28 -0.09
N ARG A 551 -17.43 -21.41 0.23
CA ARG A 551 -18.78 -21.40 0.84
C ARG A 551 -18.79 -20.67 2.18
N TYR A 552 -17.79 -20.91 3.03
CA TYR A 552 -17.67 -20.20 4.31
C TYR A 552 -17.29 -18.73 4.13
N LEU A 553 -16.48 -18.39 3.11
CA LEU A 553 -16.17 -17.00 2.79
C LEU A 553 -17.41 -16.22 2.30
N ASP A 554 -18.37 -16.87 1.63
CA ASP A 554 -19.64 -16.21 1.27
C ASP A 554 -20.52 -15.92 2.49
N ASP A 555 -20.41 -16.71 3.56
CA ASP A 555 -21.15 -16.50 4.81
C ASP A 555 -20.57 -15.36 5.67
N VAL A 556 -19.37 -14.84 5.33
CA VAL A 556 -18.64 -13.83 6.11
C VAL A 556 -18.29 -12.61 5.25
N TYR A 557 -18.48 -11.40 5.77
CA TYR A 557 -18.06 -10.18 5.07
C TYR A 557 -16.54 -10.17 4.86
N PRO A 558 -16.00 -9.89 3.65
CA PRO A 558 -16.65 -9.23 2.49
C PRO A 558 -17.27 -10.16 1.42
N GLY A 559 -17.22 -11.48 1.58
CA GLY A 559 -17.65 -12.46 0.57
C GLY A 559 -16.49 -13.06 -0.24
N ALA A 560 -16.72 -14.20 -0.91
CA ALA A 560 -15.70 -14.88 -1.70
C ALA A 560 -15.16 -14.05 -2.86
N GLU A 561 -16.04 -13.35 -3.57
CA GLU A 561 -15.71 -12.55 -4.76
C GLU A 561 -14.70 -11.44 -4.43
N ALA A 562 -14.96 -10.66 -3.38
CA ALA A 562 -14.08 -9.59 -2.94
C ALA A 562 -12.67 -10.08 -2.51
N VAL A 563 -12.59 -11.26 -1.88
CA VAL A 563 -11.32 -11.88 -1.50
C VAL A 563 -10.53 -12.30 -2.74
N VAL A 564 -11.21 -12.90 -3.72
CA VAL A 564 -10.60 -13.34 -4.99
C VAL A 564 -10.10 -12.14 -5.81
N GLU A 565 -10.91 -11.09 -5.90
CA GLU A 565 -10.52 -9.83 -6.54
C GLU A 565 -9.28 -9.22 -5.88
N MET A 566 -9.22 -9.20 -4.55
CA MET A 566 -8.05 -8.70 -3.81
C MET A 566 -6.77 -9.46 -4.16
N VAL A 567 -6.82 -10.79 -4.27
CA VAL A 567 -5.64 -11.59 -4.64
C VAL A 567 -5.20 -11.30 -6.08
N SER A 568 -6.16 -11.16 -7.01
CA SER A 568 -5.85 -10.82 -8.40
C SER A 568 -5.28 -9.39 -8.56
N ALA A 569 -5.70 -8.44 -7.71
CA ALA A 569 -5.24 -7.06 -7.74
C ALA A 569 -3.83 -6.89 -7.14
N SER A 570 -3.49 -7.64 -6.09
CA SER A 570 -2.24 -7.48 -5.33
C SER A 570 -1.16 -8.53 -5.67
N GLY A 571 -1.52 -9.66 -6.29
CA GLY A 571 -0.64 -10.80 -6.53
C GLY A 571 0.30 -10.69 -7.73
N SER A 572 1.19 -11.69 -7.87
CA SER A 572 1.99 -11.92 -9.08
C SER A 572 1.14 -12.62 -10.16
N PRO A 573 1.48 -12.50 -11.46
CA PRO A 573 0.67 -13.09 -12.53
C PRO A 573 0.59 -14.61 -12.42
N GLU A 574 1.62 -15.27 -11.89
CA GLU A 574 1.63 -16.70 -11.61
C GLU A 574 0.64 -17.08 -10.49
N ARG A 575 0.53 -16.25 -9.45
CA ARG A 575 -0.43 -16.47 -8.36
C ARG A 575 -1.87 -16.32 -8.86
N ALA A 576 -2.16 -15.30 -9.66
CA ALA A 576 -3.48 -15.13 -10.28
C ALA A 576 -3.84 -16.33 -11.18
N ALA A 577 -2.89 -16.82 -11.99
CA ALA A 577 -3.10 -17.98 -12.84
C ALA A 577 -3.34 -19.27 -12.03
N TYR A 578 -2.61 -19.45 -10.94
CA TYR A 578 -2.82 -20.56 -10.02
C TYR A 578 -4.20 -20.48 -9.34
N LEU A 579 -4.62 -19.29 -8.90
CA LEU A 579 -5.93 -19.06 -8.30
C LEU A 579 -7.05 -19.47 -9.27
N LEU A 580 -7.01 -18.98 -10.51
CA LEU A 580 -7.99 -19.32 -11.55
C LEU A 580 -8.04 -20.84 -11.80
N THR A 581 -6.89 -21.46 -12.07
CA THR A 581 -6.85 -22.91 -12.37
C THR A 581 -7.31 -23.77 -11.19
N SER A 582 -7.10 -23.31 -9.96
CA SER A 582 -7.55 -24.00 -8.76
C SER A 582 -9.05 -23.82 -8.52
N LEU A 583 -9.63 -22.65 -8.84
CA LEU A 583 -11.07 -22.40 -8.82
C LEU A 583 -11.81 -23.25 -9.87
N ASP A 584 -11.26 -23.37 -11.08
CA ASP A 584 -11.79 -24.24 -12.14
C ASP A 584 -11.84 -25.70 -11.69
N ARG A 585 -10.74 -26.19 -11.09
CA ARG A 585 -10.68 -27.55 -10.52
C ARG A 585 -11.64 -27.76 -9.35
N GLY A 586 -11.87 -26.71 -8.56
CA GLY A 586 -12.83 -26.70 -7.45
C GLY A 586 -14.30 -26.61 -7.88
N GLY A 587 -14.58 -26.43 -9.18
CA GLY A 587 -15.95 -26.31 -9.71
C GLY A 587 -16.61 -24.97 -9.39
N LEU A 588 -15.83 -23.89 -9.30
CA LEU A 588 -16.30 -22.53 -9.00
C LEU A 588 -16.06 -21.58 -10.21
N PRO A 589 -16.78 -21.77 -11.33
CA PRO A 589 -16.50 -21.05 -12.58
C PRO A 589 -16.81 -19.55 -12.50
N SER A 590 -17.77 -19.12 -11.68
CA SER A 590 -18.10 -17.71 -11.52
C SER A 590 -16.94 -16.92 -10.90
N LEU A 591 -16.31 -17.47 -9.86
CA LEU A 591 -15.14 -16.87 -9.22
C LEU A 591 -13.91 -16.92 -10.14
N ALA A 592 -13.75 -17.99 -10.91
CA ALA A 592 -12.68 -18.09 -11.91
C ALA A 592 -12.81 -17.01 -13.00
N GLU A 593 -14.05 -16.73 -13.45
CA GLU A 593 -14.33 -15.65 -14.38
C GLU A 593 -14.00 -14.28 -13.78
N ALA A 594 -14.35 -14.04 -12.50
CA ALA A 594 -14.01 -12.81 -11.80
C ALA A 594 -12.49 -12.57 -11.77
N VAL A 595 -11.68 -13.60 -11.49
CA VAL A 595 -10.20 -13.50 -11.57
C VAL A 595 -9.76 -13.13 -12.98
N PHE A 596 -10.32 -13.79 -14.00
CA PHE A 596 -9.97 -13.57 -15.39
C PHE A 596 -10.25 -12.11 -15.79
N GLN A 597 -11.46 -11.64 -15.51
CA GLN A 597 -11.91 -10.29 -15.84
C GLN A 597 -11.07 -9.24 -15.12
N GLN A 598 -10.91 -9.38 -13.79
CA GLN A 598 -10.15 -8.43 -12.99
C GLN A 598 -8.68 -8.35 -13.43
N THR A 599 -8.08 -9.49 -13.80
CA THR A 599 -6.69 -9.54 -14.26
C THR A 599 -6.50 -8.95 -15.66
N VAL A 600 -7.44 -9.19 -16.58
CA VAL A 600 -7.31 -8.75 -17.98
C VAL A 600 -7.73 -7.28 -18.16
N GLU A 601 -8.74 -6.82 -17.43
CA GLU A 601 -9.29 -5.47 -17.58
C GLU A 601 -8.57 -4.42 -16.73
N GLN A 602 -8.26 -4.73 -15.46
CA GLN A 602 -7.72 -3.75 -14.51
C GLN A 602 -6.19 -3.71 -14.45
N ARG A 603 -5.49 -4.75 -14.93
CA ARG A 603 -4.02 -4.82 -14.87
C ARG A 603 -3.37 -4.32 -16.17
N PRO A 604 -2.12 -3.83 -16.10
CA PRO A 604 -1.37 -3.46 -17.30
C PRO A 604 -1.22 -4.64 -18.28
N THR A 605 -1.24 -4.36 -19.58
CA THR A 605 -1.17 -5.36 -20.66
C THR A 605 0.01 -6.32 -20.57
N GLY A 606 1.16 -5.87 -20.03
CA GLY A 606 2.32 -6.74 -19.77
C GLY A 606 2.07 -7.77 -18.67
N TYR A 607 1.40 -7.39 -17.58
CA TYR A 607 1.03 -8.29 -16.48
C TYR A 607 -0.01 -9.30 -16.95
N ALA A 608 -1.07 -8.82 -17.62
CA ALA A 608 -2.10 -9.68 -18.19
C ALA A 608 -1.52 -10.66 -19.22
N GLY A 609 -0.57 -10.23 -20.05
CA GLY A 609 0.11 -11.12 -21.00
C GLY A 609 0.88 -12.26 -20.33
N LEU A 610 1.64 -11.98 -19.26
CA LEU A 610 2.34 -13.02 -18.51
C LEU A 610 1.36 -14.00 -17.84
N PHE A 611 0.27 -13.49 -17.27
CA PHE A 611 -0.81 -14.30 -16.70
C PHE A 611 -1.41 -15.27 -17.75
N LEU A 612 -1.75 -14.78 -18.93
CA LEU A 612 -2.28 -15.61 -20.02
C LEU A 612 -1.24 -16.63 -20.53
N GLN A 613 0.05 -16.27 -20.54
CA GLN A 613 1.12 -17.20 -20.88
C GLN A 613 1.20 -18.37 -19.89
N VAL A 614 1.11 -18.09 -18.58
CA VAL A 614 1.11 -19.14 -17.54
C VAL A 614 -0.11 -20.05 -17.68
N LEU A 615 -1.29 -19.48 -17.96
CA LEU A 615 -2.51 -20.24 -18.21
C LEU A 615 -2.41 -21.13 -19.46
N ALA A 616 -1.80 -20.63 -20.54
CA ALA A 616 -1.58 -21.39 -21.76
C ALA A 616 -0.64 -22.58 -21.52
N VAL A 617 0.44 -22.39 -20.75
CA VAL A 617 1.37 -23.48 -20.37
C VAL A 617 0.68 -24.53 -19.51
N SER A 618 -0.29 -24.12 -18.69
CA SER A 618 -1.04 -25.00 -17.78
C SER A 618 -2.25 -25.70 -18.42
N ASP A 619 -2.47 -25.51 -19.74
CA ASP A 619 -3.65 -26.00 -20.49
C ASP A 619 -4.99 -25.67 -19.82
N ALA A 620 -5.10 -24.44 -19.30
CA ALA A 620 -6.31 -23.98 -18.63
C ALA A 620 -7.51 -23.97 -19.59
N ALA A 621 -8.69 -24.34 -19.09
CA ALA A 621 -9.90 -24.44 -19.92
C ALA A 621 -10.27 -23.11 -20.60
N VAL A 622 -10.06 -21.99 -19.90
CA VAL A 622 -10.30 -20.63 -20.39
C VAL A 622 -9.38 -20.20 -21.54
N MET A 623 -8.26 -20.91 -21.76
CA MET A 623 -7.29 -20.60 -22.83
C MET A 623 -7.48 -21.45 -24.08
N ARG A 624 -8.43 -22.40 -24.09
CA ARG A 624 -8.76 -23.17 -25.29
C ARG A 624 -9.31 -22.23 -26.36
N GLU A 625 -8.92 -22.45 -27.61
CA GLU A 625 -9.37 -21.61 -28.73
C GLU A 625 -10.89 -21.55 -28.85
N SER A 626 -11.60 -22.64 -28.55
CA SER A 626 -13.07 -22.65 -28.53
C SER A 626 -13.64 -21.74 -27.44
N ALA A 627 -13.08 -21.77 -26.22
CA ALA A 627 -13.54 -20.95 -25.11
C ALA A 627 -13.28 -19.45 -25.37
N LEU A 628 -12.12 -19.12 -25.93
CA LEU A 628 -11.78 -17.75 -26.34
C LEU A 628 -12.68 -17.24 -27.47
N TYR A 629 -13.01 -18.11 -28.44
CA TYR A 629 -13.95 -17.80 -29.50
C TYR A 629 -15.36 -17.57 -28.96
N ASP A 630 -15.85 -18.45 -28.08
CA ASP A 630 -17.17 -18.33 -27.46
C ASP A 630 -17.28 -17.05 -26.62
N ARG A 631 -16.24 -16.70 -25.85
CA ARG A 631 -16.18 -15.43 -25.10
C ARG A 631 -16.24 -14.21 -26.01
N ALA A 632 -15.46 -14.21 -27.09
CA ALA A 632 -15.47 -13.12 -28.07
C ALA A 632 -16.81 -13.02 -28.82
N CYS A 633 -17.54 -14.12 -28.97
CA CYS A 633 -18.89 -14.13 -29.53
C CYS A 633 -19.96 -13.62 -28.55
N ALA A 634 -19.76 -13.84 -27.25
CA ALA A 634 -20.69 -13.37 -26.21
C ALA A 634 -20.68 -11.84 -26.09
N ASP A 635 -19.49 -11.24 -26.03
CA ASP A 635 -19.29 -9.78 -25.94
C ASP A 635 -18.38 -9.26 -27.07
N PRO A 636 -18.86 -9.24 -28.34
CA PRO A 636 -18.10 -8.77 -29.49
C PRO A 636 -18.04 -7.24 -29.49
N GLY A 637 -17.16 -6.68 -28.66
CA GLY A 637 -17.15 -5.24 -28.40
C GLY A 637 -15.78 -4.67 -28.04
N PRO A 638 -15.73 -3.38 -27.67
CA PRO A 638 -14.49 -2.72 -27.25
C PRO A 638 -13.84 -3.38 -26.02
N GLU A 639 -14.60 -4.12 -25.23
CA GLU A 639 -14.13 -4.84 -24.03
C GLU A 639 -13.15 -5.96 -24.34
N MET A 640 -13.06 -6.45 -25.59
CA MET A 640 -12.06 -7.44 -25.99
C MET A 640 -10.68 -6.83 -26.28
N ALA A 641 -10.55 -5.49 -26.32
CA ALA A 641 -9.27 -4.83 -26.61
C ALA A 641 -8.14 -5.18 -25.61
N PRO A 642 -8.35 -5.14 -24.27
CA PRO A 642 -7.33 -5.54 -23.30
C PRO A 642 -6.89 -7.00 -23.48
N LEU A 643 -7.84 -7.91 -23.73
CA LEU A 643 -7.55 -9.33 -23.95
C LEU A 643 -6.69 -9.53 -25.20
N LEU A 644 -7.05 -8.91 -26.33
CA LEU A 644 -6.29 -9.01 -27.57
C LEU A 644 -4.86 -8.45 -27.43
N LEU A 645 -4.69 -7.32 -26.75
CA LEU A 645 -3.36 -6.75 -26.48
C LEU A 645 -2.54 -7.63 -25.54
N ALA A 646 -3.17 -8.24 -24.52
CA ALA A 646 -2.51 -9.15 -23.60
C ALA A 646 -2.09 -10.47 -24.28
N LEU A 647 -2.93 -11.03 -25.17
CA LEU A 647 -2.58 -12.20 -25.97
C LEU A 647 -1.43 -11.92 -26.95
N ALA A 648 -1.45 -10.75 -27.60
CA ALA A 648 -0.35 -10.30 -28.45
C ALA A 648 0.93 -10.06 -27.65
N ALA A 649 0.83 -9.51 -26.44
CA ALA A 649 1.93 -9.37 -25.49
C ALA A 649 2.59 -10.72 -25.15
N ALA A 650 1.75 -11.73 -24.93
CA ALA A 650 2.17 -13.11 -24.65
C ALA A 650 2.68 -13.87 -25.88
N ARG A 651 2.59 -13.28 -27.09
CA ARG A 651 2.88 -13.90 -28.39
C ARG A 651 2.06 -15.17 -28.67
N LEU A 652 0.85 -15.25 -28.10
CA LEU A 652 -0.08 -16.36 -28.28
C LEU A 652 -0.97 -16.12 -29.52
N PHE A 653 -0.36 -16.12 -30.70
CA PHE A 653 -1.03 -15.76 -31.95
C PHE A 653 -2.25 -16.63 -32.32
N PRO A 654 -2.26 -17.97 -32.13
CA PRO A 654 -3.46 -18.77 -32.40
C PRO A 654 -4.67 -18.36 -31.53
N ALA A 655 -4.42 -17.96 -30.29
CA ALA A 655 -5.45 -17.42 -29.40
C ALA A 655 -5.93 -16.04 -29.84
N VAL A 656 -5.05 -15.18 -30.34
CA VAL A 656 -5.43 -13.90 -30.97
C VAL A 656 -6.35 -14.15 -32.17
N ASP A 657 -6.03 -15.12 -33.03
CA ASP A 657 -6.83 -15.46 -34.20
C ASP A 657 -8.22 -15.98 -33.80
N ALA A 658 -8.32 -16.79 -32.73
CA ALA A 658 -9.59 -17.26 -32.20
C ALA A 658 -10.49 -16.12 -31.70
N VAL A 659 -9.94 -15.18 -30.93
CA VAL A 659 -10.67 -14.00 -30.43
C VAL A 659 -11.05 -13.08 -31.60
N ALA A 660 -10.13 -12.84 -32.55
CA ALA A 660 -10.41 -12.02 -33.74
C ALA A 660 -11.56 -12.60 -34.58
N ARG A 661 -11.63 -13.93 -34.75
CA ARG A 661 -12.74 -14.62 -35.42
C ARG A 661 -14.07 -14.41 -34.70
N GLY A 662 -14.09 -14.46 -33.36
CA GLY A 662 -15.30 -14.22 -32.58
C GLY A 662 -15.79 -12.78 -32.70
N CYS A 663 -14.90 -11.79 -32.53
CA CYS A 663 -15.23 -10.37 -32.69
C CYS A 663 -15.75 -10.05 -34.10
N ALA A 664 -15.13 -10.62 -35.13
CA ALA A 664 -15.56 -10.46 -36.52
C ALA A 664 -16.86 -11.23 -36.84
N GLY A 665 -17.25 -12.20 -36.03
CA GLY A 665 -18.46 -13.00 -36.23
C GLY A 665 -19.76 -12.20 -36.14
N SER A 666 -19.78 -11.11 -35.36
CA SER A 666 -20.94 -10.21 -35.18
C SER A 666 -21.33 -9.43 -36.45
N ARG A 667 -20.38 -9.31 -37.41
CA ARG A 667 -20.53 -8.53 -38.65
C ARG A 667 -20.96 -7.07 -38.43
N ASP A 668 -20.71 -6.51 -37.25
CA ASP A 668 -20.99 -5.12 -36.95
C ASP A 668 -19.77 -4.22 -37.25
N PRO A 669 -19.80 -3.41 -38.32
CA PRO A 669 -18.71 -2.49 -38.61
C PRO A 669 -18.55 -1.39 -37.55
N GLY A 670 -19.60 -1.04 -36.81
CA GLY A 670 -19.53 -0.05 -35.73
C GLY A 670 -18.75 -0.56 -34.52
N GLY A 671 -19.06 -1.76 -34.05
CA GLY A 671 -18.35 -2.44 -32.97
C GLY A 671 -16.87 -2.64 -33.26
N LEU A 672 -16.50 -3.05 -34.48
CA LEU A 672 -15.09 -3.19 -34.88
C LEU A 672 -14.35 -1.85 -34.89
N VAL A 673 -14.96 -0.77 -35.36
CA VAL A 673 -14.36 0.57 -35.32
C VAL A 673 -14.07 0.99 -33.87
N LEU A 674 -15.01 0.75 -32.94
CA LEU A 674 -14.82 1.06 -31.52
C LEU A 674 -13.72 0.20 -30.89
N LEU A 675 -13.66 -1.08 -31.26
CA LEU A 675 -12.59 -1.99 -30.84
C LEU A 675 -11.21 -1.49 -31.28
N LEU A 676 -11.04 -1.15 -32.56
CA LEU A 676 -9.77 -0.62 -33.07
C LEU A 676 -9.37 0.69 -32.40
N LYS A 677 -10.32 1.60 -32.14
CA LYS A 677 -10.05 2.82 -31.37
C LYS A 677 -9.55 2.51 -29.96
N ARG A 678 -10.16 1.55 -29.27
CA ARG A 678 -9.76 1.18 -27.91
C ARG A 678 -8.42 0.44 -27.89
N LEU A 679 -8.12 -0.38 -28.90
CA LEU A 679 -6.80 -1.01 -29.07
C LEU A 679 -5.70 0.04 -29.15
N HIS A 680 -5.84 1.04 -30.03
CA HIS A 680 -4.84 2.11 -30.17
C HIS A 680 -4.73 3.00 -28.92
N HIS A 681 -5.82 3.21 -28.19
CA HIS A 681 -5.82 3.98 -26.94
C HIS A 681 -5.10 3.24 -25.78
N LEU A 682 -5.28 1.92 -25.68
CA LEU A 682 -4.70 1.10 -24.61
C LEU A 682 -3.29 0.58 -24.92
N ASP A 683 -2.80 0.78 -26.15
CA ASP A 683 -1.50 0.26 -26.57
C ASP A 683 -0.34 0.97 -25.87
N HIS A 684 0.78 0.26 -25.72
CA HIS A 684 1.94 0.77 -25.02
C HIS A 684 2.75 1.73 -25.91
N PRO A 685 3.04 2.97 -25.48
CA PRO A 685 3.65 3.99 -26.35
C PRO A 685 5.08 3.65 -26.80
N SER A 686 5.82 2.83 -26.06
CA SER A 686 7.19 2.42 -26.42
C SER A 686 7.30 1.06 -27.14
N GLN A 687 6.22 0.25 -27.14
CA GLN A 687 6.19 -1.06 -27.79
C GLN A 687 4.78 -1.29 -28.34
N PRO A 688 4.41 -0.66 -29.47
CA PRO A 688 3.07 -0.78 -30.01
C PRO A 688 2.83 -2.23 -30.47
N ARG A 689 1.76 -2.83 -29.95
CA ARG A 689 1.33 -4.19 -30.28
C ARG A 689 0.00 -4.20 -31.02
N ALA A 690 -0.75 -3.10 -30.98
CA ALA A 690 -2.03 -2.96 -31.65
C ALA A 690 -1.92 -3.21 -33.16
N GLU A 691 -0.85 -2.76 -33.82
CA GLU A 691 -0.64 -3.00 -35.26
C GLU A 691 -0.65 -4.50 -35.61
N SER A 692 0.01 -5.33 -34.80
CA SER A 692 0.04 -6.79 -35.03
C SER A 692 -1.33 -7.46 -34.85
N VAL A 693 -2.15 -6.93 -33.94
CA VAL A 693 -3.52 -7.39 -33.71
C VAL A 693 -4.44 -6.91 -34.84
N VAL A 694 -4.31 -5.65 -35.24
CA VAL A 694 -5.09 -5.02 -36.32
C VAL A 694 -4.91 -5.80 -37.62
N VAL A 695 -3.68 -6.15 -37.99
CA VAL A 695 -3.39 -6.96 -39.19
C VAL A 695 -4.18 -8.28 -39.18
N ARG A 696 -4.20 -8.99 -38.04
CA ARG A 696 -4.91 -10.27 -37.91
C ARG A 696 -6.43 -10.12 -37.94
N ILE A 697 -6.97 -9.07 -37.32
CA ILE A 697 -8.39 -8.74 -37.40
C ILE A 697 -8.77 -8.47 -38.86
N VAL A 698 -7.97 -7.68 -39.58
CA VAL A 698 -8.22 -7.38 -40.99
C VAL A 698 -8.17 -8.64 -41.84
N GLU A 699 -7.17 -9.50 -41.67
CA GLU A 699 -7.08 -10.79 -42.37
C GLU A 699 -8.35 -11.64 -42.14
N THR A 700 -8.78 -11.74 -40.88
CA THR A 700 -9.98 -12.49 -40.50
C THR A 700 -11.26 -11.92 -41.15
N VAL A 701 -11.40 -10.59 -41.20
CA VAL A 701 -12.54 -9.93 -41.84
C VAL A 701 -12.51 -10.10 -43.35
N VAL A 702 -11.34 -9.94 -43.99
CA VAL A 702 -11.19 -10.09 -45.44
C VAL A 702 -11.53 -11.52 -45.89
N ASP A 703 -11.16 -12.51 -45.09
CA ASP A 703 -11.44 -13.91 -45.39
C ASP A 703 -12.89 -14.32 -45.10
N GLY A 704 -13.51 -13.78 -44.05
CA GLY A 704 -14.83 -14.21 -43.57
C GLY A 704 -16.05 -13.38 -44.01
N TRP A 705 -15.90 -12.09 -44.31
CA TRP A 705 -17.04 -11.20 -44.59
C TRP A 705 -17.39 -11.12 -46.09
N GLU A 706 -18.65 -10.78 -46.38
CA GLU A 706 -19.10 -10.51 -47.74
C GLU A 706 -18.58 -9.16 -48.24
N VAL A 707 -18.46 -9.01 -49.57
CA VAL A 707 -17.84 -7.82 -50.20
C VAL A 707 -18.56 -6.52 -49.80
N ASP A 708 -19.88 -6.54 -49.64
CA ASP A 708 -20.65 -5.35 -49.26
C ASP A 708 -20.42 -4.94 -47.80
N GLU A 709 -20.26 -5.91 -46.89
CA GLU A 709 -19.94 -5.69 -45.47
C GLU A 709 -18.51 -5.12 -45.33
N GLN A 710 -17.56 -5.65 -46.11
CA GLN A 710 -16.18 -5.14 -46.17
C GLN A 710 -16.13 -3.68 -46.64
N VAL A 711 -16.95 -3.31 -47.64
CA VAL A 711 -17.02 -1.92 -48.14
C VAL A 711 -17.59 -0.99 -47.07
N ASN A 712 -18.63 -1.41 -46.34
CA ASN A 712 -19.20 -0.63 -45.24
C ASN A 712 -18.19 -0.39 -44.11
N LEU A 713 -17.40 -1.41 -43.75
CA LEU A 713 -16.33 -1.26 -42.76
C LEU A 713 -15.24 -0.28 -43.23
N ALA A 714 -14.79 -0.38 -44.49
CA ALA A 714 -13.78 0.54 -45.04
C ALA A 714 -14.25 2.00 -45.00
N VAL A 715 -15.53 2.26 -45.31
CA VAL A 715 -16.14 3.60 -45.19
C VAL A 715 -16.24 4.03 -43.72
N ALA A 716 -16.66 3.14 -42.83
CA ALA A 716 -16.80 3.43 -41.40
C ALA A 716 -15.44 3.78 -40.75
N LEU A 717 -14.36 3.04 -41.07
CA LEU A 717 -13.00 3.32 -40.59
C LEU A 717 -12.51 4.70 -41.04
N ALA A 718 -12.72 5.05 -42.31
CA ALA A 718 -12.35 6.36 -42.85
C ALA A 718 -13.14 7.50 -42.19
N GLN A 719 -14.44 7.32 -41.96
CA GLN A 719 -15.29 8.30 -41.27
C GLN A 719 -14.94 8.46 -39.80
N ALA A 720 -14.43 7.40 -39.15
CA ALA A 720 -14.08 7.39 -37.74
C ALA A 720 -12.71 7.99 -37.41
N GLY A 721 -11.94 8.42 -38.43
CA GLY A 721 -10.61 9.03 -38.26
C GLY A 721 -9.45 8.04 -38.21
N LEU A 722 -9.68 6.75 -38.49
CA LEU A 722 -8.67 5.69 -38.50
C LEU A 722 -8.11 5.48 -39.93
N ALA A 723 -7.49 6.52 -40.49
CA ALA A 723 -7.04 6.51 -41.89
C ALA A 723 -6.00 5.42 -42.19
N GLN A 724 -5.06 5.19 -41.27
CA GLN A 724 -4.00 4.18 -41.44
C GLN A 724 -4.57 2.75 -41.45
N ASP A 725 -5.54 2.46 -40.56
CA ASP A 725 -6.21 1.16 -40.52
C ASP A 725 -7.11 0.96 -41.75
N ALA A 726 -7.79 2.02 -42.21
CA ALA A 726 -8.59 1.99 -43.44
C ALA A 726 -7.71 1.71 -44.69
N ASP A 727 -6.52 2.29 -44.75
CA ASP A 727 -5.55 2.06 -45.83
C ASP A 727 -4.95 0.65 -45.76
N LEU A 728 -4.69 0.12 -44.57
CA LEU A 728 -4.25 -1.26 -44.36
C LEU A 728 -5.33 -2.25 -44.81
N PHE A 729 -6.57 -2.04 -44.36
CA PHE A 729 -7.74 -2.84 -44.76
C PHE A 729 -7.95 -2.82 -46.27
N THR A 730 -7.95 -1.63 -46.88
CA THR A 730 -8.17 -1.47 -48.33
C THR A 730 -7.06 -2.14 -49.13
N ARG A 731 -5.80 -2.08 -48.68
CA ARG A 731 -4.68 -2.77 -49.34
C ARG A 731 -4.88 -4.29 -49.33
N GLN A 732 -5.20 -4.89 -48.18
CA GLN A 732 -5.41 -6.33 -48.09
C GLN A 732 -6.67 -6.80 -48.85
N ALA A 733 -7.80 -6.08 -48.74
CA ALA A 733 -9.03 -6.41 -49.46
C ALA A 733 -8.94 -6.20 -50.99
N SER A 734 -8.03 -5.34 -51.47
CA SER A 734 -7.87 -5.02 -52.90
C SER A 734 -7.40 -6.17 -53.79
N GLY A 735 -6.97 -7.30 -53.19
CA GLY A 735 -6.72 -8.55 -53.90
C GLY A 735 -7.97 -9.15 -54.55
N ARG A 736 -9.18 -8.76 -54.12
CA ARG A 736 -10.45 -9.20 -54.70
C ARG A 736 -10.99 -8.13 -55.68
N PRO A 737 -11.08 -8.39 -57.00
CA PRO A 737 -11.45 -7.36 -57.99
C PRO A 737 -12.88 -6.81 -57.84
N ARG A 738 -13.80 -7.59 -57.24
CA ARG A 738 -15.18 -7.15 -56.94
C ARG A 738 -15.24 -6.07 -55.85
N PHE A 739 -14.34 -6.12 -54.87
CA PHE A 739 -14.27 -5.15 -53.77
C PHE A 739 -13.90 -3.74 -54.27
N ARG A 740 -12.90 -3.61 -55.15
CA ARG A 740 -12.49 -2.31 -55.72
C ARG A 740 -13.64 -1.60 -56.45
N ASN A 741 -14.43 -2.35 -57.20
CA ASN A 741 -15.58 -1.80 -57.92
C ASN A 741 -16.71 -1.40 -56.97
N ALA A 742 -17.00 -2.23 -55.96
CA ALA A 742 -18.03 -1.95 -54.95
C ALA A 742 -17.67 -0.75 -54.06
N LEU A 743 -16.42 -0.65 -53.59
CA LEU A 743 -15.92 0.49 -52.81
C LEU A 743 -16.01 1.80 -53.60
N ARG A 744 -15.58 1.77 -54.89
CA ARG A 744 -15.70 2.94 -55.78
C ARG A 744 -17.16 3.33 -55.99
N ASN A 745 -18.06 2.36 -56.10
CA ASN A 745 -19.49 2.62 -56.27
C ASN A 745 -20.13 3.23 -55.01
N GLU A 746 -19.81 2.75 -53.81
CA GLU A 746 -20.34 3.31 -52.55
C GLU A 746 -19.77 4.70 -52.23
N GLN A 747 -18.46 4.92 -52.42
CA GLN A 747 -17.86 6.26 -52.32
C GLN A 747 -18.51 7.24 -53.31
N ASN A 748 -18.81 6.78 -54.53
CA ASN A 748 -19.51 7.57 -55.54
C ASN A 748 -21.02 7.67 -55.31
N LYS A 749 -21.66 6.81 -54.53
CA LYS A 749 -23.11 6.85 -54.23
C LYS A 749 -23.46 8.08 -53.39
N HIS A 750 -22.56 8.47 -52.48
CA HIS A 750 -22.69 9.71 -51.73
C HIS A 750 -22.48 10.94 -52.63
N ALA A 751 -21.53 10.88 -53.56
CA ALA A 751 -21.38 11.91 -54.60
C ALA A 751 -22.61 11.98 -55.53
N GLN A 752 -23.14 10.84 -55.98
CA GLN A 752 -24.27 10.74 -56.90
C GLN A 752 -25.63 11.10 -56.26
N LYS A 753 -25.84 10.87 -54.95
CA LYS A 753 -27.05 11.32 -54.24
C LYS A 753 -27.21 12.84 -54.26
N VAL A 754 -26.12 13.59 -54.11
CA VAL A 754 -26.08 15.07 -54.24
C VAL A 754 -26.46 15.52 -55.66
N PHE A 755 -26.18 14.70 -56.67
CA PHE A 755 -26.53 14.95 -58.07
C PHE A 755 -27.85 14.29 -58.54
N SER A 756 -28.57 13.59 -57.66
CA SER A 756 -29.84 12.93 -58.04
C SER A 756 -31.01 13.93 -58.05
N ARG A 757 -31.83 13.90 -59.12
CA ARG A 757 -33.01 14.77 -59.28
C ARG A 757 -34.06 14.63 -58.17
N THR A 758 -34.06 13.52 -57.42
CA THR A 758 -34.98 13.26 -56.30
C THR A 758 -34.60 14.03 -55.03
N PHE A 759 -33.32 14.26 -54.78
CA PHE A 759 -32.86 15.13 -53.68
C PHE A 759 -33.34 16.57 -53.86
N TRP A 760 -33.25 17.09 -55.08
CA TRP A 760 -33.70 18.44 -55.45
C TRP A 760 -35.23 18.60 -55.57
N ARG A 761 -36.01 17.51 -55.48
CA ARG A 761 -37.49 17.55 -55.61
C ARG A 761 -38.25 17.63 -54.29
N LYS A 762 -37.59 17.53 -53.13
CA LYS A 762 -38.25 17.65 -51.81
C LYS A 762 -38.21 19.05 -51.20
N GLY A 763 -38.06 20.07 -52.03
CA GLY A 763 -38.08 21.48 -51.62
C GLY A 763 -38.89 22.34 -52.59
N ALA A 764 -40.21 22.11 -52.67
CA ALA A 764 -41.14 23.12 -53.13
C ALA A 764 -42.20 23.30 -52.03
N PRO A 765 -42.26 24.45 -51.34
CA PRO A 765 -43.37 24.78 -50.46
C PRO A 765 -44.62 25.04 -51.31
N GLY A 766 -45.78 24.66 -50.78
CA GLY A 766 -47.07 24.92 -51.39
C GLY A 766 -47.30 26.41 -51.66
N GLY A 767 -48.05 26.66 -52.73
CA GLY A 767 -48.50 27.98 -53.16
C GLY A 767 -49.75 27.83 -54.02
N GLU A 768 -50.80 27.25 -53.44
CA GLU A 768 -52.20 27.71 -53.40
C GLU A 768 -53.04 26.71 -52.60
#